data_AF-A0A0M1JF38-F1
#
_entry.id   AF-A0A0M1JF38-F1
#
_cell.length_a   1.000
_cell.length_b   1.000
_cell.length_c   1.000
_cell.angle_alpha   90.00
_cell.angle_beta   90.00
_cell.angle_gamma   90.00
#
_symmetry.space_group_name_H-M   'P 1'
#
loop_
_entity.id
_entity.type
_entity.pdbx_description
1 polymer ?
#
loop_
_entity_poly.entity_id
_entity_poly.type
_entity_poly.pdbx_seq_one_letter_code
_entity_poly.pdbx_strand_id
1 'polypeptide(L)'
;MGLGIFIGWQILSPGTPPDAYYTPATYTPKVNALIKKRLLTATCPPDNPPQIDDSLLCSDNCPENTTESASGTNSTASNTNPPPVATEDEKEWYKSSYLKEDVRRFNEEPAYSWTFVISNVGCELVGIHERAHRISMPFATKDPWKGDIYYNGQASGVVLKSIKRELTLYQPAKAGKKSARLRSTRLGQKDSIGSERIELRSRRGSVAAIRHTTERLGGQLVVKNLLRSHADGAIGLMGYKIPLGRHAWLSTGDWLQVRGTNSKDKEVFVYVDTTSLPVASAMHRRNGDDVRSNQDDQLGWFYDPDTDEPIPFVNGLAQRIGVVLNEDLEGPKIDRDFHVQLTINPQLQRALSTKFHKICDGYRYRINGGNPFKAGLTVMNGKTGDILATATYPWPEDIPYGTRDRARMLLNQNFIRHPIGSIIKPIIFSAITHTHPYLASLKLRGYGSNKKHEDILYCKVKPGYQIHGMGFAGKKSKRRSGGVDFVMALAKSSNKYTVELATLALAAGDNAIKGSDNINWRGRSSISINGGGLKVTPDFSSYMELPNKTKTPIECRQLKDMENLAYLKALERITGVPTYAGRAPTNVRQDKPNAIYDAYLAQRYDTVPLQPLLNHFIGNSQNTWEVKALLTGIAPEQVNLGFNYLRNFRQDYVSLVLGSGNSSWTNIQLAAAMSNLITDTIVKPRLIATLLDKDKQAIPANMPPIKRLNLNSKVRDKLLRGLAGVVSSGTAGRLRRPLRTLQRHLEPTGYRVFVFSKTGTPSVERRIPRAMGKILITLHRSYLFYQNGKLHIKVPKTVKDPNEVETATYRTRKFVRLLRKALIQIGYRRNYSQFQRSLMAIFYEFDQDNKTQSSGIGESGPSSGPLEVTADGRLGLNLDASIFRSRRRKSKAGAYAFTLVKIPRRLLGRDSFPTPAKIRDPRTQVLTGIIYLDIPVMSSVAVHAAGQLLGTIGGFNVSAPTTAAP
;
A
#
# COMPACT_ATOMS: atom_id res chain seq x y z
N MET A 1 -27.02 52.71 36.77
CA MET A 1 -28.26 52.65 37.56
C MET A 1 -28.83 51.24 37.47
N GLY A 2 -29.14 50.63 38.63
CA GLY A 2 -29.95 49.41 38.82
C GLY A 2 -29.30 48.12 38.32
N LEU A 3 -28.69 47.21 39.10
CA LEU A 3 -29.03 46.65 40.43
C LEU A 3 -30.27 45.74 40.40
N GLY A 4 -30.11 44.48 40.81
CA GLY A 4 -31.20 43.55 41.14
C GLY A 4 -30.97 42.10 40.65
N ILE A 5 -30.31 41.17 41.37
CA ILE A 5 -30.78 40.40 42.57
C ILE A 5 -31.85 39.33 42.15
N PHE A 6 -31.91 38.05 42.56
CA PHE A 6 -31.11 37.07 43.34
C PHE A 6 -32.02 35.79 43.51
N ILE A 7 -31.45 34.70 44.05
CA ILE A 7 -32.06 33.55 44.82
C ILE A 7 -32.91 32.52 44.03
N GLY A 8 -32.79 31.18 44.19
CA GLY A 8 -31.90 30.32 44.98
C GLY A 8 -32.46 28.87 45.15
N TRP A 9 -31.57 27.96 45.60
CA TRP A 9 -31.78 26.76 46.47
C TRP A 9 -32.63 25.58 45.92
N GLN A 10 -32.43 24.27 46.21
CA GLN A 10 -31.72 23.52 47.27
C GLN A 10 -31.55 22.01 46.90
N ILE A 11 -30.36 21.45 47.19
CA ILE A 11 -29.96 20.16 47.85
C ILE A 11 -30.84 18.89 47.74
N LEU A 12 -30.21 17.73 47.41
CA LEU A 12 -30.12 16.50 48.24
C LEU A 12 -29.13 15.46 47.64
N SER A 13 -28.23 14.94 48.49
CA SER A 13 -27.42 13.70 48.34
C SER A 13 -28.06 12.60 49.23
N PRO A 14 -27.50 11.39 49.46
CA PRO A 14 -26.41 10.61 48.82
C PRO A 14 -26.82 9.13 48.53
N GLY A 15 -25.93 8.31 47.96
CA GLY A 15 -26.08 6.85 47.94
C GLY A 15 -24.95 6.07 47.27
N THR A 16 -24.18 5.34 48.08
CA THR A 16 -23.18 4.28 47.77
C THR A 16 -23.45 3.09 48.71
N PRO A 17 -22.87 1.87 48.56
CA PRO A 17 -22.37 1.06 47.42
C PRO A 17 -23.01 -0.39 47.47
N PRO A 18 -22.49 -1.55 46.96
CA PRO A 18 -21.15 -2.16 47.15
C PRO A 18 -20.55 -2.99 45.95
N ASP A 19 -19.47 -3.71 46.25
CA ASP A 19 -18.32 -4.19 45.45
C ASP A 19 -18.40 -5.49 44.58
N ALA A 20 -17.33 -5.64 43.78
CA ALA A 20 -16.54 -6.86 43.44
C ALA A 20 -16.83 -7.71 42.18
N TYR A 21 -15.89 -7.73 41.21
CA TYR A 21 -14.91 -8.84 40.92
C TYR A 21 -14.21 -8.72 39.51
N TYR A 22 -12.86 -8.68 39.55
CA TYR A 22 -11.78 -9.09 38.59
C TYR A 22 -11.82 -8.84 37.03
N THR A 23 -10.98 -7.86 36.58
CA THR A 23 -9.92 -7.73 35.50
C THR A 23 -9.99 -8.40 34.10
N PRO A 24 -9.28 -7.92 33.02
CA PRO A 24 -8.02 -7.11 33.02
C PRO A 24 -7.82 -5.94 32.00
N ALA A 25 -7.03 -4.93 32.42
CA ALA A 25 -5.91 -4.23 31.71
C ALA A 25 -5.30 -3.09 32.59
N THR A 26 -4.24 -3.32 33.38
CA THR A 26 -3.73 -2.41 34.45
C THR A 26 -2.19 -2.22 34.55
N TYR A 27 -1.40 -2.49 33.52
CA TYR A 27 0.07 -2.57 33.71
C TYR A 27 0.84 -1.22 33.81
N THR A 28 0.47 -0.18 33.06
CA THR A 28 1.21 1.11 33.06
C THR A 28 1.15 1.91 34.39
N PRO A 29 0.03 1.91 35.14
CA PRO A 29 -0.04 2.55 36.46
C PRO A 29 0.90 1.92 37.49
N LYS A 30 1.10 0.60 37.46
CA LYS A 30 2.02 -0.10 38.39
C LYS A 30 3.49 0.26 38.14
N VAL A 31 3.89 0.36 36.87
CA VAL A 31 5.24 0.81 36.48
C VAL A 31 5.54 2.21 37.01
N ASN A 32 4.65 3.17 36.76
CA ASN A 32 4.83 4.54 37.22
C ASN A 32 4.76 4.65 38.75
N ALA A 33 4.04 3.74 39.42
CA ALA A 33 4.06 3.64 40.88
C ALA A 33 5.41 3.14 41.40
N LEU A 34 6.06 2.16 40.76
CA LEU A 34 7.41 1.71 41.12
C LEU A 34 8.47 2.80 40.93
N ILE A 35 8.43 3.52 39.80
CA ILE A 35 9.35 4.64 39.53
C ILE A 35 9.12 5.76 40.56
N LYS A 36 7.87 6.09 40.88
CA LYS A 36 7.54 7.10 41.91
C LYS A 36 7.94 6.66 43.32
N LYS A 37 7.90 5.37 43.61
CA LYS A 37 8.43 4.78 44.85
C LYS A 37 9.97 4.73 44.86
N ARG A 38 10.65 5.18 43.80
CA ARG A 38 12.12 5.19 43.64
C ARG A 38 12.76 3.80 43.70
N LEU A 39 12.03 2.78 43.25
CA LEU A 39 12.51 1.39 43.20
C LEU A 39 13.37 1.07 41.96
N LEU A 40 13.37 1.95 40.97
CA LEU A 40 14.27 1.94 39.81
C LEU A 40 15.05 3.25 39.82
N THR A 41 16.37 3.18 39.74
CA THR A 41 17.26 4.36 39.73
C THR A 41 18.07 4.41 38.45
N ALA A 42 18.40 5.61 37.96
CA ALA A 42 19.27 5.76 36.80
C ALA A 42 20.61 6.37 37.22
N THR A 43 21.69 5.91 36.60
CA THR A 43 23.04 6.45 36.76
C THR A 43 23.55 6.97 35.42
N CYS A 44 24.14 8.16 35.40
CA CYS A 44 24.79 8.73 34.22
C CYS A 44 26.27 8.97 34.50
N PRO A 45 27.15 7.99 34.22
CA PRO A 45 28.58 8.25 34.25
C PRO A 45 28.93 9.25 33.13
N PRO A 46 29.86 10.19 33.36
CA PRO A 46 30.20 11.25 32.40
C PRO A 46 30.64 10.72 31.01
N ASP A 47 31.15 9.49 30.95
CA ASP A 47 31.66 8.87 29.72
C ASP A 47 30.81 7.68 29.20
N ASN A 48 29.64 7.39 29.79
CA ASN A 48 28.80 6.25 29.39
C ASN A 48 27.32 6.65 29.22
N PRO A 49 26.57 5.95 28.35
CA PRO A 49 25.13 6.13 28.25
C PRO A 49 24.46 5.84 29.60
N PRO A 50 23.33 6.52 29.92
CA PRO A 50 22.62 6.28 31.16
C PRO A 50 22.22 4.82 31.33
N GLN A 51 22.34 4.29 32.54
CA GLN A 51 21.92 2.93 32.90
C GLN A 51 20.85 2.97 33.98
N ILE A 52 19.90 2.04 33.94
CA ILE A 52 18.89 1.84 34.98
C ILE A 52 19.32 0.66 35.86
N ASP A 53 19.46 0.94 37.15
CA ASP A 53 19.68 -0.02 38.21
C ASP A 53 18.33 -0.51 38.77
N ASP A 54 18.14 -1.84 38.73
CA ASP A 54 16.96 -2.55 39.21
C ASP A 54 17.26 -3.50 40.39
N SER A 55 18.42 -3.35 41.04
CA SER A 55 18.89 -4.20 42.15
C SER A 55 17.91 -4.31 43.32
N LEU A 56 17.17 -3.24 43.65
CA LEU A 56 16.13 -3.22 44.70
C LEU A 56 14.91 -4.11 44.37
N LEU A 57 14.75 -4.54 43.11
CA LEU A 57 13.67 -5.42 42.64
C LEU A 57 14.13 -6.87 42.42
N CYS A 58 15.42 -7.17 42.61
CA CYS A 58 16.05 -8.46 42.32
C CYS A 58 16.70 -9.08 43.58
N SER A 59 15.94 -9.28 44.66
CA SER A 59 16.49 -9.71 45.96
C SER A 59 16.67 -11.22 46.14
N ASP A 60 17.30 -11.93 45.19
CA ASP A 60 17.71 -13.32 45.44
C ASP A 60 19.23 -13.54 45.33
N ASN A 61 20.02 -12.53 44.91
CA ASN A 61 21.49 -12.64 44.81
C ASN A 61 22.19 -11.26 44.83
N CYS A 62 22.05 -10.48 45.89
CA CYS A 62 23.04 -9.41 46.19
C CYS A 62 24.05 -9.94 47.22
N PRO A 63 25.36 -9.72 47.04
CA PRO A 63 26.40 -10.26 47.91
C PRO A 63 26.28 -9.69 49.34
N GLU A 64 26.42 -10.56 50.34
CA GLU A 64 26.39 -10.20 51.75
C GLU A 64 27.51 -9.19 52.12
N ASN A 65 27.10 -8.19 52.89
CA ASN A 65 27.89 -7.17 53.59
C ASN A 65 29.40 -7.46 53.77
N THR A 66 30.25 -6.65 53.13
CA THR A 66 31.54 -6.27 53.71
C THR A 66 31.32 -5.10 54.66
N THR A 67 31.34 -5.40 55.97
CA THR A 67 31.51 -4.40 57.03
C THR A 67 32.90 -3.79 56.95
N GLU A 68 32.99 -2.49 56.61
CA GLU A 68 34.14 -1.68 57.01
C GLU A 68 33.70 -0.32 57.56
N SER A 69 34.29 -0.05 58.71
CA SER A 69 34.18 1.09 59.60
C SER A 69 34.81 2.36 59.01
N ALA A 70 34.10 3.49 59.06
CA ALA A 70 34.75 4.80 59.15
C ALA A 70 33.87 5.85 59.82
N SER A 71 34.49 6.47 60.82
CA SER A 71 34.07 7.56 61.69
C SER A 71 34.21 8.95 61.03
N GLY A 72 33.30 9.86 61.37
CA GLY A 72 33.45 11.32 61.24
C GLY A 72 33.22 11.87 59.82
N THR A 73 32.61 13.01 59.58
CA THR A 73 32.15 14.14 60.41
C THR A 73 31.15 14.94 59.57
N ASN A 74 30.09 15.44 60.21
CA ASN A 74 29.24 16.58 59.82
C ASN A 74 29.07 16.86 58.32
N SER A 75 28.15 16.13 57.67
CA SER A 75 27.37 16.72 56.57
C SER A 75 25.91 16.77 57.01
N THR A 76 25.30 17.92 56.81
CA THR A 76 23.87 18.20 57.03
C THR A 76 23.02 17.01 56.62
N ALA A 77 22.40 16.38 57.61
CA ALA A 77 21.47 15.27 57.45
C ALA A 77 20.34 15.70 56.51
N SER A 78 20.54 15.41 55.22
CA SER A 78 19.48 15.27 54.26
C SER A 78 18.58 14.17 54.79
N ASN A 79 17.42 14.57 55.31
CA ASN A 79 16.27 13.72 55.62
C ASN A 79 15.81 13.02 54.33
N THR A 80 16.60 12.07 53.83
CA THR A 80 16.20 11.16 52.77
C THR A 80 15.93 9.83 53.44
N ASN A 81 14.65 9.60 53.74
CA ASN A 81 14.14 8.28 54.11
C ASN A 81 14.76 7.24 53.16
N PRO A 82 15.26 6.09 53.68
CA PRO A 82 15.77 5.03 52.82
C PRO A 82 14.71 4.68 51.77
N PRO A 83 15.10 4.43 50.51
CA PRO A 83 14.14 4.09 49.48
C PRO A 83 13.31 2.89 49.96
N PRO A 84 11.97 2.93 49.81
CA PRO A 84 11.11 1.88 50.30
C PRO A 84 11.52 0.55 49.66
N VAL A 85 11.59 -0.52 50.44
CA VAL A 85 11.93 -1.87 49.92
C VAL A 85 10.74 -2.42 49.14
N ALA A 86 10.99 -2.98 47.95
CA ALA A 86 9.93 -3.57 47.12
C ALA A 86 9.28 -4.76 47.81
N THR A 87 7.95 -4.87 47.72
CA THR A 87 7.23 -6.04 48.24
C THR A 87 7.46 -7.27 47.35
N GLU A 88 7.24 -8.48 47.86
CA GLU A 88 7.36 -9.71 47.05
C GLU A 88 6.44 -9.71 45.82
N ASP A 89 5.21 -9.19 45.96
CA ASP A 89 4.29 -9.02 44.84
C ASP A 89 4.83 -8.06 43.75
N GLU A 90 5.57 -7.01 44.16
CA GLU A 90 6.20 -6.06 43.23
C GLU A 90 7.39 -6.69 42.50
N LYS A 91 8.17 -7.53 43.21
CA LYS A 91 9.28 -8.30 42.63
C LYS A 91 8.78 -9.37 41.66
N GLU A 92 7.76 -10.14 42.04
CA GLU A 92 7.15 -11.16 41.16
C GLU A 92 6.49 -10.52 39.93
N TRP A 93 5.80 -9.40 40.11
CA TRP A 93 5.26 -8.62 39.00
C TRP A 93 6.37 -8.11 38.08
N TYR A 94 7.48 -7.58 38.62
CA TYR A 94 8.60 -7.10 37.81
C TYR A 94 9.20 -8.24 36.98
N LYS A 95 9.51 -9.37 37.63
CA LYS A 95 10.05 -10.60 37.00
C LYS A 95 9.16 -11.14 35.88
N SER A 96 7.84 -10.99 35.98
CA SER A 96 6.84 -11.47 35.01
C SER A 96 6.37 -10.40 34.00
N SER A 97 6.83 -9.15 34.13
CA SER A 97 6.44 -8.04 33.26
C SER A 97 7.39 -7.81 32.09
N TYR A 98 6.91 -7.08 31.08
CA TYR A 98 7.75 -6.59 29.97
C TYR A 98 8.85 -5.61 30.44
N LEU A 99 8.70 -5.02 31.64
CA LEU A 99 9.59 -3.98 32.16
C LEU A 99 11.01 -4.51 32.36
N LYS A 100 11.17 -5.77 32.78
CA LYS A 100 12.48 -6.40 32.95
C LYS A 100 13.28 -6.43 31.65
N GLU A 101 12.62 -6.80 30.55
CA GLU A 101 13.26 -6.87 29.24
C GLU A 101 13.53 -5.46 28.67
N ASP A 102 12.68 -4.48 28.98
CA ASP A 102 12.92 -3.09 28.59
C ASP A 102 14.12 -2.48 29.33
N VAL A 103 14.24 -2.71 30.64
CA VAL A 103 15.42 -2.27 31.43
C VAL A 103 16.68 -2.91 30.86
N ARG A 104 16.66 -4.23 30.59
CA ARG A 104 17.76 -4.94 29.95
C ARG A 104 18.15 -4.31 28.60
N ARG A 105 17.18 -4.10 27.70
CA ARG A 105 17.43 -3.51 26.37
C ARG A 105 17.91 -2.07 26.44
N PHE A 106 17.35 -1.29 27.36
CA PHE A 106 17.79 0.08 27.58
C PHE A 106 19.28 0.13 27.99
N ASN A 107 19.70 -0.78 28.88
CA ASN A 107 21.08 -0.86 29.35
C ASN A 107 22.05 -1.47 28.33
N GLU A 108 21.61 -2.45 27.54
CA GLU A 108 22.49 -3.24 26.65
C GLU A 108 22.46 -2.79 25.17
N GLU A 109 21.41 -2.11 24.70
CA GLU A 109 21.20 -1.79 23.28
C GLU A 109 21.03 -0.26 23.03
N PRO A 110 22.01 0.43 22.43
CA PRO A 110 21.95 1.88 22.21
C PRO A 110 20.74 2.37 21.39
N ALA A 111 20.14 1.50 20.56
CA ALA A 111 18.93 1.81 19.79
C ALA A 111 17.65 1.93 20.64
N TYR A 112 17.70 1.51 21.91
CA TYR A 112 16.60 1.51 22.87
C TYR A 112 16.82 2.49 24.04
N SER A 113 17.86 3.33 23.98
CA SER A 113 18.16 4.38 24.98
C SER A 113 17.10 5.47 25.12
N TRP A 114 16.09 5.47 24.24
CA TRP A 114 14.93 6.35 24.33
C TRP A 114 13.75 5.67 25.03
N THR A 115 13.88 4.42 25.51
CA THR A 115 12.77 3.68 26.16
C THR A 115 12.36 4.31 27.47
N PHE A 116 13.32 4.90 28.20
CA PHE A 116 13.10 5.60 29.44
C PHE A 116 13.41 7.08 29.29
N VAL A 117 12.66 7.92 29.98
CA VAL A 117 12.91 9.37 30.06
C VAL A 117 13.78 9.60 31.29
N ILE A 118 15.01 10.02 31.05
CA ILE A 118 15.96 10.40 32.09
C ILE A 118 16.09 11.92 32.05
N SER A 119 16.03 12.55 33.22
CA SER A 119 16.19 13.99 33.33
C SER A 119 17.60 14.39 32.94
N ASN A 120 17.73 15.37 32.05
CA ASN A 120 19.02 15.97 31.71
C ASN A 120 19.62 16.76 32.89
N VAL A 121 18.82 17.04 33.93
CA VAL A 121 19.24 17.72 35.16
C VAL A 121 19.08 16.72 36.32
N GLY A 122 20.18 16.21 36.83
CA GLY A 122 20.22 15.29 37.98
C GLY A 122 20.11 13.80 37.66
N CYS A 123 19.97 13.40 36.39
CA CYS A 123 19.98 12.00 35.96
C CYS A 123 18.95 11.07 36.63
N GLU A 124 17.84 11.65 37.09
CA GLU A 124 16.74 10.90 37.66
C GLU A 124 15.93 10.21 36.57
N LEU A 125 15.49 8.97 36.84
CA LEU A 125 14.54 8.26 35.99
C LEU A 125 13.15 8.90 36.14
N VAL A 126 12.76 9.73 35.17
CA VAL A 126 11.52 10.51 35.22
C VAL A 126 10.31 9.66 34.80
N GLY A 127 10.54 8.62 33.98
CA GLY A 127 9.48 7.71 33.57
C GLY A 127 9.89 6.85 32.37
N ILE A 128 8.90 6.19 31.78
CA ILE A 128 9.07 5.48 30.50
C ILE A 128 8.65 6.42 29.38
N HIS A 129 9.45 6.47 28.31
CA HIS A 129 9.13 7.24 27.14
C HIS A 129 7.84 6.70 26.53
N GLU A 130 6.88 7.59 26.42
CA GLU A 130 5.49 7.28 26.12
C GLU A 130 5.28 6.53 24.79
N ARG A 131 6.23 6.58 23.85
CA ARG A 131 6.16 5.83 22.57
C ARG A 131 6.82 4.45 22.61
N ALA A 132 7.67 4.18 23.60
CA ALA A 132 8.30 2.88 23.79
C ALA A 132 7.28 1.89 24.34
N HIS A 133 6.46 2.38 25.29
CA HIS A 133 5.25 1.70 25.79
C HIS A 133 4.12 2.68 26.12
N ARG A 134 3.28 3.03 25.13
CA ARG A 134 1.87 3.40 25.39
C ARG A 134 0.91 2.59 24.53
N ILE A 135 0.22 1.69 25.22
CA ILE A 135 -1.24 1.73 25.27
C ILE A 135 -1.60 2.91 26.19
N SER A 136 -2.49 3.85 25.81
CA SER A 136 -2.93 4.89 26.75
C SER A 136 -4.37 5.37 26.61
N MET A 137 -4.90 5.82 27.75
CA MET A 137 -6.26 6.23 28.14
C MET A 137 -6.28 7.73 28.59
N PRO A 138 -7.46 8.36 28.81
CA PRO A 138 -7.72 9.79 28.56
C PRO A 138 -7.97 10.71 29.79
N PHE A 139 -7.80 12.03 29.54
CA PHE A 139 -8.33 13.24 30.21
C PHE A 139 -7.41 14.08 31.11
N ALA A 140 -7.72 15.40 31.07
CA ALA A 140 -7.30 16.56 31.88
C ALA A 140 -5.96 17.25 31.55
N THR A 141 -5.79 18.58 31.43
CA THR A 141 -6.56 19.77 30.99
C THR A 141 -5.75 21.04 31.39
N LYS A 142 -5.64 22.08 30.52
CA LYS A 142 -6.03 23.51 30.74
C LYS A 142 -5.32 24.54 29.79
N ASP A 143 -6.04 24.98 28.74
CA ASP A 143 -6.63 26.32 28.39
C ASP A 143 -5.87 27.67 28.56
N PRO A 144 -6.28 28.82 27.91
CA PRO A 144 -6.79 29.06 26.52
C PRO A 144 -6.42 30.47 25.90
N TRP A 145 -6.87 30.76 24.67
CA TRP A 145 -7.36 32.11 24.28
C TRP A 145 -8.79 32.04 23.71
N LYS A 146 -9.52 33.16 23.84
CA LYS A 146 -10.98 33.35 23.74
C LYS A 146 -11.35 34.19 22.52
N GLY A 147 -12.42 33.82 21.81
CA GLY A 147 -13.12 34.68 20.85
C GLY A 147 -14.30 33.97 20.18
N ASP A 148 -15.44 34.65 20.07
CA ASP A 148 -16.69 34.16 19.46
C ASP A 148 -16.80 34.54 17.97
N ILE A 149 -17.63 33.83 17.17
CA ILE A 149 -18.38 34.32 15.98
C ILE A 149 -19.44 33.29 15.50
N TYR A 150 -20.54 33.79 14.91
CA TYR A 150 -21.87 33.17 14.64
C TYR A 150 -22.09 32.49 13.25
N TYR A 151 -23.31 31.94 13.02
CA TYR A 151 -23.77 31.14 11.85
C TYR A 151 -25.12 31.60 11.27
N ASN A 152 -25.28 31.57 9.94
CA ASN A 152 -26.55 31.64 9.20
C ASN A 152 -26.61 30.44 8.23
N GLY A 153 -27.65 29.62 8.33
CA GLY A 153 -27.73 28.31 7.69
C GLY A 153 -28.79 28.18 6.62
N GLN A 154 -28.48 27.39 5.58
CA GLN A 154 -29.41 26.58 4.79
C GLN A 154 -28.63 25.67 3.81
N ALA A 155 -28.23 24.46 4.21
CA ALA A 155 -27.90 23.35 3.30
C ALA A 155 -27.71 22.03 4.08
N SER A 156 -27.96 20.90 3.42
CA SER A 156 -27.96 19.51 3.92
C SER A 156 -26.58 18.92 4.28
N GLY A 157 -25.59 19.76 4.56
CA GLY A 157 -24.30 19.37 5.12
C GLY A 157 -24.34 19.35 6.65
N VAL A 158 -23.49 18.51 7.26
CA VAL A 158 -23.07 18.74 8.66
C VAL A 158 -21.87 19.68 8.57
N VAL A 159 -22.10 20.95 8.84
CA VAL A 159 -21.03 21.92 8.98
C VAL A 159 -20.44 21.78 10.39
N LEU A 160 -19.19 21.35 10.46
CA LEU A 160 -18.34 21.32 11.64
C LEU A 160 -17.57 22.65 11.71
N LYS A 161 -18.06 23.58 12.52
CA LYS A 161 -17.33 24.81 12.82
C LYS A 161 -16.39 24.62 14.00
N SER A 162 -15.18 25.15 13.86
CA SER A 162 -14.25 25.42 14.94
C SER A 162 -13.93 26.92 14.97
N ILE A 163 -13.26 27.39 16.01
CA ILE A 163 -12.90 28.81 16.23
C ILE A 163 -12.04 29.40 15.08
N LYS A 164 -11.40 28.56 14.25
CA LYS A 164 -10.49 28.99 13.16
C LYS A 164 -10.93 28.60 11.75
N ARG A 165 -11.99 27.81 11.58
CA ARG A 165 -12.39 27.26 10.27
C ARG A 165 -13.72 26.53 10.29
N GLU A 166 -14.33 26.49 9.11
CA GLU A 166 -15.57 25.79 8.80
C GLU A 166 -15.27 24.55 7.95
N LEU A 167 -15.74 23.38 8.39
CA LEU A 167 -15.58 22.09 7.71
C LEU A 167 -16.97 21.57 7.30
N THR A 168 -17.19 21.21 6.05
CA THR A 168 -18.51 20.71 5.61
C THR A 168 -18.44 19.22 5.31
N LEU A 169 -19.10 18.41 6.14
CA LEU A 169 -19.30 16.97 5.89
C LEU A 169 -20.59 16.76 5.12
N TYR A 170 -20.47 16.13 3.96
CA TYR A 170 -21.62 15.80 3.12
C TYR A 170 -22.12 14.39 3.42
N GLN A 171 -23.34 14.29 3.97
CA GLN A 171 -24.08 13.03 3.89
C GLN A 171 -24.57 12.88 2.45
N PRO A 172 -24.22 11.82 1.71
CA PRO A 172 -24.81 11.62 0.39
C PRO A 172 -26.33 11.44 0.56
N ALA A 173 -27.11 12.34 -0.03
CA ALA A 173 -28.54 12.48 0.18
C ALA A 173 -29.29 11.13 0.16
N LYS A 174 -30.02 10.84 1.24
CA LYS A 174 -31.10 9.84 1.24
C LYS A 174 -32.38 10.60 0.93
N ALA A 175 -32.93 10.39 -0.26
CA ALA A 175 -34.26 10.88 -0.60
C ALA A 175 -35.32 10.29 0.36
N GLY A 176 -36.08 11.18 1.00
CA GLY A 176 -37.44 10.96 1.50
C GLY A 176 -37.61 10.17 2.80
N LYS A 177 -37.82 10.88 3.92
CA LYS A 177 -39.14 10.95 4.61
C LYS A 177 -39.08 11.89 5.83
N LYS A 178 -39.95 12.91 5.75
CA LYS A 178 -40.53 13.85 6.73
C LYS A 178 -39.71 14.23 7.99
N SER A 179 -39.37 15.51 8.03
CA SER A 179 -38.91 16.29 9.17
C SER A 179 -39.92 16.27 10.33
N ALA A 180 -39.48 15.80 11.49
CA ALA A 180 -40.11 16.12 12.77
C ALA A 180 -39.25 17.17 13.49
N ARG A 181 -39.90 18.25 13.92
CA ARG A 181 -39.30 19.37 14.66
C ARG A 181 -38.54 18.86 15.88
N LEU A 182 -37.30 19.34 16.06
CA LEU A 182 -36.57 19.26 17.32
C LEU A 182 -36.50 20.66 17.91
N ARG A 183 -37.03 20.81 19.12
CA ARG A 183 -36.90 22.00 19.98
C ARG A 183 -35.43 22.25 20.26
N SER A 184 -35.02 23.51 20.17
CA SER A 184 -33.72 23.96 20.65
C SER A 184 -33.68 23.85 22.17
N THR A 185 -32.62 23.23 22.68
CA THR A 185 -32.24 23.34 24.10
C THR A 185 -30.94 24.10 24.15
N ARG A 186 -30.89 25.16 24.98
CA ARG A 186 -29.69 25.96 25.25
C ARG A 186 -28.63 25.08 25.91
N LEU A 187 -27.44 25.04 25.31
CA LEU A 187 -26.23 24.48 25.88
C LEU A 187 -25.42 25.62 26.49
N GLY A 188 -25.22 25.55 27.80
CA GLY A 188 -24.49 26.54 28.58
C GLY A 188 -24.47 26.13 30.04
N GLN A 189 -23.68 25.11 30.38
CA GLN A 189 -23.03 25.05 31.68
C GLN A 189 -21.74 24.23 31.56
N LYS A 190 -20.69 24.82 32.13
CA LYS A 190 -19.33 24.30 32.26
C LYS A 190 -19.37 22.94 32.94
N ASP A 191 -18.70 21.95 32.35
CA ASP A 191 -17.68 21.16 33.05
C ASP A 191 -16.71 20.53 32.04
N SER A 192 -15.43 20.85 32.25
CA SER A 192 -14.18 20.48 31.60
C SER A 192 -14.11 19.21 30.72
N ILE A 193 -13.93 19.38 29.39
CA ILE A 193 -13.39 18.36 28.47
C ILE A 193 -12.49 19.03 27.41
N GLY A 194 -11.18 18.98 27.62
CA GLY A 194 -10.17 19.42 26.64
C GLY A 194 -9.76 18.29 25.70
N SER A 195 -10.42 18.16 24.55
CA SER A 195 -9.95 17.53 23.30
C SER A 195 -11.06 17.63 22.27
N GLU A 196 -10.79 18.18 21.09
CA GLU A 196 -11.73 18.30 19.96
C GLU A 196 -12.21 16.90 19.50
N ARG A 197 -13.31 16.43 20.09
CA ARG A 197 -13.89 15.11 19.83
C ARG A 197 -15.13 15.26 18.96
N ILE A 198 -15.07 14.79 17.72
CA ILE A 198 -16.22 14.79 16.81
C ILE A 198 -16.82 13.38 16.80
N GLU A 199 -18.09 13.26 17.23
CA GLU A 199 -18.83 11.99 17.24
C GLU A 199 -19.58 11.77 15.92
N LEU A 200 -19.28 10.66 15.22
CA LEU A 200 -20.06 10.21 14.07
C LEU A 200 -21.22 9.33 14.53
N ARG A 201 -22.46 9.84 14.44
CA ARG A 201 -23.69 9.09 14.77
C ARG A 201 -24.42 8.66 13.49
N SER A 202 -24.75 7.37 13.38
CA SER A 202 -25.59 6.87 12.27
C SER A 202 -27.07 7.19 12.52
N ARG A 203 -27.79 7.60 11.46
CA ARG A 203 -29.16 8.14 11.50
C ARG A 203 -30.27 7.09 11.71
N ARG A 204 -29.98 5.79 11.78
CA ARG A 204 -30.99 4.72 11.84
C ARG A 204 -30.71 3.70 12.95
N GLY A 205 -31.41 3.84 14.07
CA GLY A 205 -31.52 2.82 15.11
C GLY A 205 -31.54 3.42 16.51
N SER A 206 -32.70 3.40 17.17
CA SER A 206 -32.75 3.28 18.63
C SER A 206 -32.11 1.94 19.01
N VAL A 207 -31.39 1.92 20.13
CA VAL A 207 -30.55 0.82 20.66
C VAL A 207 -29.08 0.84 20.18
N ALA A 208 -28.21 1.21 21.13
CA ALA A 208 -26.74 1.26 21.11
C ALA A 208 -26.11 2.15 20.02
N ALA A 209 -26.00 3.45 20.32
CA ALA A 209 -25.25 4.43 19.54
C ALA A 209 -23.84 3.90 19.23
N ILE A 210 -23.60 3.55 17.97
CA ILE A 210 -22.27 3.24 17.47
C ILE A 210 -21.45 4.53 17.56
N ARG A 211 -20.60 4.64 18.58
CA ARG A 211 -19.73 5.80 18.79
C ARG A 211 -18.41 5.56 18.06
N HIS A 212 -18.19 6.34 17.01
CA HIS A 212 -16.88 6.51 16.40
C HIS A 212 -16.45 7.94 16.62
N THR A 213 -15.18 8.13 16.97
CA THR A 213 -14.62 9.47 17.16
C THR A 213 -13.62 9.73 16.06
N THR A 214 -13.80 10.85 15.37
CA THR A 214 -12.71 11.46 14.61
C THR A 214 -12.08 12.51 15.50
N GLU A 215 -10.76 12.46 15.64
CA GLU A 215 -9.97 13.40 16.42
C GLU A 215 -8.77 13.85 15.58
N ARG A 216 -8.24 15.05 15.86
CA ARG A 216 -6.98 15.48 15.24
C ARG A 216 -5.82 15.01 16.09
N LEU A 217 -4.94 14.21 15.50
CA LEU A 217 -3.65 13.82 16.09
C LEU A 217 -2.55 14.43 15.24
N GLY A 218 -1.80 15.39 15.80
CA GLY A 218 -0.71 16.07 15.09
C GLY A 218 -1.16 16.78 13.82
N GLY A 219 -2.26 17.54 13.88
CA GLY A 219 -2.77 18.28 12.73
C GLY A 219 -3.55 17.48 11.71
N GLN A 220 -3.53 16.14 11.71
CA GLN A 220 -4.29 15.32 10.76
C GLN A 220 -5.53 14.68 11.37
N LEU A 221 -6.54 14.44 10.54
CA LEU A 221 -7.76 13.76 10.95
C LEU A 221 -7.54 12.24 11.02
N VAL A 222 -7.70 11.65 12.20
CA VAL A 222 -7.70 10.20 12.39
C VAL A 222 -9.09 9.73 12.77
N VAL A 223 -9.39 8.47 12.45
CA VAL A 223 -10.62 7.80 12.90
C VAL A 223 -10.30 6.70 13.89
N LYS A 224 -11.01 6.67 15.02
CA LYS A 224 -10.83 5.65 16.07
C LYS A 224 -12.03 4.72 16.13
N ASN A 225 -11.77 3.41 16.13
CA ASN A 225 -12.82 2.42 16.32
C ASN A 225 -13.02 2.07 17.81
N LEU A 226 -14.09 2.59 18.42
CA LEU A 226 -14.35 2.53 19.88
C LEU A 226 -15.39 1.48 20.34
N LEU A 227 -15.82 0.55 19.49
CA LEU A 227 -16.88 -0.40 19.88
C LEU A 227 -16.47 -1.26 21.09
N ARG A 228 -17.36 -1.49 22.05
CA ARG A 228 -17.13 -2.47 23.13
C ARG A 228 -17.22 -3.89 22.55
N SER A 229 -16.51 -4.84 23.16
CA SER A 229 -16.21 -6.22 22.71
C SER A 229 -17.38 -7.12 22.27
N HIS A 230 -18.64 -6.67 22.32
CA HIS A 230 -19.82 -7.47 21.98
C HIS A 230 -20.75 -6.83 20.93
N ALA A 231 -20.36 -5.71 20.31
CA ALA A 231 -21.13 -5.08 19.25
C ALA A 231 -20.45 -5.29 17.88
N ASP A 232 -21.07 -6.07 16.98
CA ASP A 232 -20.61 -6.46 15.64
C ASP A 232 -20.38 -5.32 14.62
N GLY A 233 -20.39 -4.06 15.08
CA GLY A 233 -20.04 -2.92 14.26
C GLY A 233 -18.55 -2.96 13.84
N ALA A 234 -18.25 -2.47 12.65
CA ALA A 234 -16.89 -2.40 12.17
C ALA A 234 -16.70 -1.11 11.38
N ILE A 235 -15.75 -0.28 11.81
CA ILE A 235 -15.20 0.75 10.95
C ILE A 235 -14.11 0.12 10.09
N GLY A 236 -14.04 0.50 8.82
CA GLY A 236 -12.96 0.10 7.94
C GLY A 236 -12.46 1.24 7.08
N LEU A 237 -11.14 1.40 7.00
CA LEU A 237 -10.48 2.35 6.12
C LEU A 237 -10.11 1.64 4.83
N MET A 238 -10.50 2.21 3.69
CA MET A 238 -10.27 1.59 2.38
C MET A 238 -10.87 0.17 2.27
N GLY A 239 -11.81 -0.18 3.16
CA GLY A 239 -12.46 -1.50 3.29
C GLY A 239 -11.71 -2.53 4.12
N TYR A 240 -10.59 -2.17 4.74
CA TYR A 240 -9.94 -2.97 5.77
C TYR A 240 -10.50 -2.58 7.13
N LYS A 241 -10.96 -3.56 7.93
CA LYS A 241 -11.48 -3.31 9.28
C LYS A 241 -10.37 -2.70 10.13
N ILE A 242 -10.64 -1.53 10.72
CA ILE A 242 -9.75 -0.93 11.72
C ILE A 242 -10.01 -1.68 13.01
N PRO A 243 -9.01 -2.35 13.60
CA PRO A 243 -9.19 -3.10 14.84
C PRO A 243 -9.67 -2.21 15.98
N LEU A 244 -10.29 -2.83 16.99
CA LEU A 244 -10.78 -2.13 18.17
C LEU A 244 -9.66 -1.33 18.85
N GLY A 245 -9.94 -0.09 19.26
CA GLY A 245 -8.98 0.77 19.95
C GLY A 245 -7.87 1.34 19.07
N ARG A 246 -7.78 0.94 17.80
CA ARG A 246 -6.80 1.46 16.84
C ARG A 246 -7.33 2.70 16.12
N HIS A 247 -6.39 3.60 15.82
CA HIS A 247 -6.59 4.73 14.95
C HIS A 247 -6.22 4.38 13.52
N ALA A 248 -6.86 5.02 12.57
CA ALA A 248 -6.38 5.05 11.20
C ALA A 248 -6.38 6.48 10.67
N TRP A 249 -5.31 6.84 9.99
CA TRP A 249 -5.12 8.13 9.36
C TRP A 249 -6.03 8.25 8.14
N LEU A 250 -6.60 9.44 7.94
CA LEU A 250 -7.40 9.76 6.76
C LEU A 250 -6.59 10.69 5.85
N SER A 251 -6.39 10.30 4.60
CA SER A 251 -5.84 11.13 3.53
C SER A 251 -6.90 11.44 2.47
N THR A 252 -6.81 12.59 1.80
CA THR A 252 -7.81 12.99 0.77
C THR A 252 -8.10 11.84 -0.20
N GLY A 253 -9.37 11.50 -0.35
CA GLY A 253 -9.85 10.37 -1.16
C GLY A 253 -9.95 9.03 -0.43
N ASP A 254 -9.52 8.95 0.83
CA ASP A 254 -9.76 7.79 1.69
C ASP A 254 -11.25 7.66 2.02
N TRP A 255 -11.72 6.42 2.11
CA TRP A 255 -13.12 6.11 2.35
C TRP A 255 -13.26 5.32 3.63
N LEU A 256 -14.03 5.90 4.54
CA LEU A 256 -14.37 5.36 5.83
C LEU A 256 -15.67 4.58 5.71
N GLN A 257 -15.62 3.28 5.94
CA GLN A 257 -16.77 2.40 5.95
C GLN A 257 -17.24 2.17 7.39
N VAL A 258 -18.46 2.57 7.71
CA VAL A 258 -19.11 2.28 9.00
C VAL A 258 -20.15 1.18 8.80
N ARG A 259 -20.07 0.10 9.59
CA ARG A 259 -21.00 -1.03 9.54
C ARG A 259 -21.79 -1.12 10.84
N GLY A 260 -23.12 -1.21 10.73
CA GLY A 260 -24.00 -1.45 11.88
C GLY A 260 -23.85 -2.85 12.47
N THR A 261 -24.23 -3.02 13.73
CA THR A 261 -24.20 -4.31 14.47
C THR A 261 -25.11 -5.37 13.83
N ASN A 262 -26.30 -4.99 13.38
CA ASN A 262 -27.30 -5.93 12.82
C ASN A 262 -27.73 -5.62 11.37
N SER A 263 -27.11 -4.64 10.71
CA SER A 263 -27.52 -4.27 9.35
C SER A 263 -26.54 -4.77 8.28
N LYS A 264 -27.09 -5.32 7.18
CA LYS A 264 -26.34 -5.49 5.91
C LYS A 264 -25.93 -4.14 5.30
N ASP A 265 -26.40 -3.03 5.87
CA ASP A 265 -26.18 -1.68 5.39
C ASP A 265 -24.83 -1.14 5.87
N LYS A 266 -24.08 -0.60 4.90
CA LYS A 266 -22.75 0.00 5.09
C LYS A 266 -22.87 1.46 4.72
N GLU A 267 -22.57 2.35 5.65
CA GLU A 267 -22.43 3.78 5.35
C GLU A 267 -20.96 4.05 5.01
N VAL A 268 -20.71 4.81 3.95
CA VAL A 268 -19.36 5.10 3.47
C VAL A 268 -19.21 6.61 3.36
N PHE A 269 -18.22 7.15 4.05
CA PHE A 269 -17.81 8.56 4.01
C PHE A 269 -16.51 8.65 3.22
N VAL A 270 -16.29 9.76 2.50
CA VAL A 270 -15.03 10.03 1.80
C VAL A 270 -14.41 11.26 2.45
N TYR A 271 -13.14 11.16 2.84
CA TYR A 271 -12.40 12.29 3.42
C TYR A 271 -11.81 13.15 2.30
N VAL A 272 -11.95 14.47 2.40
CA VAL A 272 -11.36 15.45 1.48
C VAL A 272 -10.71 16.55 2.33
N ASP A 273 -9.40 16.71 2.19
CA ASP A 273 -8.61 17.79 2.78
C ASP A 273 -8.51 18.93 1.76
N THR A 274 -8.80 20.17 2.17
CA THR A 274 -8.98 21.32 1.26
C THR A 274 -7.83 22.33 1.34
N THR A 275 -6.60 21.90 1.59
CA THR A 275 -5.45 22.83 1.66
C THR A 275 -4.25 22.33 0.83
N SER A 276 -4.04 22.95 -0.34
CA SER A 276 -2.77 23.08 -1.06
C SER A 276 -2.68 24.48 -1.70
N LEU A 277 -1.45 25.02 -1.79
CA LEU A 277 -1.08 26.38 -2.22
C LEU A 277 -0.08 26.28 -3.40
N PRO A 278 0.18 27.38 -4.15
CA PRO A 278 0.21 27.35 -5.63
C PRO A 278 1.58 27.24 -6.32
N VAL A 279 1.47 26.78 -7.58
CA VAL A 279 2.24 26.92 -8.85
C VAL A 279 3.37 27.96 -8.95
N ALA A 280 4.55 27.59 -9.49
CA ALA A 280 5.36 28.37 -10.47
C ALA A 280 6.61 27.61 -10.99
N SER A 281 7.36 28.26 -11.89
CA SER A 281 8.07 27.67 -13.03
C SER A 281 9.56 28.09 -13.15
N ALA A 282 10.31 27.58 -14.15
CA ALA A 282 11.70 27.95 -14.52
C ALA A 282 11.78 28.09 -16.05
N MET A 283 12.61 29.04 -16.50
CA MET A 283 12.48 29.88 -17.70
C MET A 283 13.57 29.66 -18.76
N HIS A 284 13.29 29.95 -20.04
CA HIS A 284 14.30 30.12 -21.09
C HIS A 284 13.97 31.28 -22.04
N ARG A 285 14.91 32.20 -22.30
CA ARG A 285 14.72 33.31 -23.24
C ARG A 285 14.43 32.86 -24.69
N ARG A 286 13.25 33.20 -25.21
CA ARG A 286 12.82 33.09 -26.62
C ARG A 286 12.21 34.43 -27.02
N ASN A 287 12.81 35.09 -28.02
CA ASN A 287 12.46 36.47 -28.43
C ASN A 287 12.64 37.52 -27.31
N GLY A 288 13.60 37.32 -26.40
CA GLY A 288 13.79 38.21 -25.25
C GLY A 288 12.93 37.85 -24.03
N ASP A 289 11.87 37.05 -24.24
CA ASP A 289 10.95 36.60 -23.20
C ASP A 289 11.30 35.23 -22.66
N ASP A 290 11.24 35.06 -21.35
CA ASP A 290 11.53 33.81 -20.68
C ASP A 290 10.37 32.79 -20.79
N VAL A 291 10.47 31.84 -21.73
CA VAL A 291 9.48 30.78 -22.02
C VAL A 291 9.94 29.40 -21.53
N ARG A 292 9.08 28.69 -20.78
CA ARG A 292 9.29 27.31 -20.32
C ARG A 292 8.84 26.31 -21.39
N SER A 293 9.71 25.41 -21.88
CA SER A 293 9.31 24.37 -22.86
C SER A 293 9.69 22.96 -22.41
N ASN A 294 8.72 22.04 -22.36
CA ASN A 294 8.91 20.62 -22.04
C ASN A 294 8.38 19.78 -23.22
N GLN A 295 9.23 18.95 -23.84
CA GLN A 295 8.93 18.28 -25.11
C GLN A 295 8.49 16.80 -25.00
N ASP A 296 8.25 16.26 -23.80
CA ASP A 296 7.82 14.86 -23.69
C ASP A 296 6.72 14.65 -22.64
N ASP A 297 5.48 14.85 -23.09
CA ASP A 297 4.22 14.52 -22.41
C ASP A 297 4.02 13.00 -22.19
N GLN A 298 4.91 12.16 -22.74
CA GLN A 298 4.71 10.73 -22.79
C GLN A 298 5.27 9.97 -21.58
N LEU A 299 5.93 10.65 -20.64
CA LEU A 299 6.35 10.06 -19.36
C LEU A 299 5.19 9.86 -18.36
N GLY A 300 3.97 10.16 -18.78
CA GLY A 300 2.78 10.12 -17.96
C GLY A 300 2.50 11.47 -17.31
N TRP A 301 1.53 11.48 -16.40
CA TRP A 301 0.95 12.70 -15.87
C TRP A 301 0.96 12.68 -14.34
N PHE A 302 1.08 13.86 -13.76
CA PHE A 302 0.68 14.19 -12.40
C PHE A 302 -0.68 14.86 -12.44
N TYR A 303 -1.35 14.81 -11.30
CA TYR A 303 -2.59 15.52 -11.10
C TYR A 303 -2.30 16.74 -10.25
N ASP A 304 -2.66 17.92 -10.76
CA ASP A 304 -2.64 19.15 -10.00
C ASP A 304 -3.94 19.29 -9.21
N PRO A 305 -3.91 19.23 -7.87
CA PRO A 305 -5.11 19.40 -7.08
C PRO A 305 -5.70 20.82 -7.16
N ASP A 306 -4.89 21.84 -7.50
CA ASP A 306 -5.32 23.24 -7.47
C ASP A 306 -6.03 23.63 -8.78
N THR A 307 -5.60 23.06 -9.92
CA THR A 307 -6.19 23.34 -11.24
C THR A 307 -7.14 22.25 -11.73
N ASP A 308 -7.19 21.08 -11.08
CA ASP A 308 -7.86 19.86 -11.58
C ASP A 308 -7.34 19.38 -12.96
N GLU A 309 -6.16 19.88 -13.37
CA GLU A 309 -5.56 19.58 -14.66
C GLU A 309 -4.43 18.55 -14.57
N PRO A 310 -4.27 17.70 -15.62
CA PRO A 310 -3.12 16.81 -15.73
C PRO A 310 -1.86 17.61 -16.10
N ILE A 311 -0.81 17.49 -15.32
CA ILE A 311 0.49 18.08 -15.64
C ILE A 311 1.43 16.96 -16.14
N PRO A 312 2.16 17.10 -17.25
CA PRO A 312 3.18 16.14 -17.65
C PRO A 312 4.18 15.82 -16.52
N PHE A 313 4.64 14.57 -16.42
CA PHE A 313 5.56 14.12 -15.37
C PHE A 313 6.80 15.03 -15.24
N VAL A 314 7.42 15.41 -16.36
CA VAL A 314 8.61 16.26 -16.39
C VAL A 314 8.34 17.64 -15.80
N ASN A 315 7.16 18.21 -16.07
CA ASN A 315 6.75 19.49 -15.50
C ASN A 315 6.58 19.38 -13.98
N GLY A 316 5.98 18.28 -13.49
CA GLY A 316 5.87 18.02 -12.05
C GLY A 316 7.22 17.84 -11.37
N LEU A 317 8.16 17.15 -12.01
CA LEU A 317 9.56 17.06 -11.56
C LEU A 317 10.20 18.46 -11.44
N ALA A 318 10.11 19.27 -12.49
CA ALA A 318 10.66 20.62 -12.51
C ALA A 318 10.00 21.54 -11.46
N GLN A 319 8.69 21.42 -11.25
CA GLN A 319 7.98 22.15 -10.19
C GLN A 319 8.51 21.77 -8.81
N ARG A 320 8.66 20.47 -8.50
CA ARG A 320 9.17 20.03 -7.19
C ARG A 320 10.63 20.45 -6.95
N ILE A 321 11.47 20.44 -7.99
CA ILE A 321 12.82 21.00 -7.93
C ILE A 321 12.77 22.50 -7.60
N GLY A 322 11.93 23.27 -8.29
CA GLY A 322 11.76 24.69 -8.03
C GLY A 322 11.32 24.99 -6.59
N VAL A 323 10.40 24.19 -6.04
CA VAL A 323 10.01 24.29 -4.63
C VAL A 323 11.22 24.09 -3.71
N VAL A 324 12.03 23.05 -3.93
CA VAL A 324 13.23 22.80 -3.11
C VAL A 324 14.23 23.97 -3.20
N LEU A 325 14.40 24.59 -4.38
CA LEU A 325 15.33 25.71 -4.57
C LEU A 325 14.86 27.04 -3.94
N ASN A 326 13.55 27.18 -3.75
CA ASN A 326 12.93 28.36 -3.15
C ASN A 326 12.76 28.25 -1.63
N GLU A 327 12.79 27.05 -1.08
CA GLU A 327 12.81 26.82 0.37
C GLU A 327 14.16 27.26 0.95
N ASP A 328 14.10 28.01 2.06
CA ASP A 328 15.30 28.48 2.78
C ASP A 328 15.85 27.33 3.65
N LEU A 329 16.47 26.36 2.99
CA LEU A 329 17.05 25.20 3.63
C LEU A 329 18.38 25.58 4.26
N GLU A 330 18.53 25.39 5.59
CA GLU A 330 19.82 25.54 6.27
C GLU A 330 20.85 24.59 5.61
N GLY A 331 21.86 25.14 4.93
CA GLY A 331 22.84 24.37 4.17
C GLY A 331 23.76 25.24 3.29
N PRO A 332 24.74 24.62 2.60
CA PRO A 332 25.56 25.32 1.62
C PRO A 332 24.68 25.91 0.51
N LYS A 333 25.06 27.09 -0.01
CA LYS A 333 24.35 27.77 -1.10
C LYS A 333 24.24 26.81 -2.29
N ILE A 334 23.03 26.29 -2.52
CA ILE A 334 22.75 25.35 -3.61
C ILE A 334 22.91 26.11 -4.93
N ASP A 335 23.71 25.58 -5.85
CA ASP A 335 23.76 26.10 -7.21
C ASP A 335 22.39 25.93 -7.86
N ARG A 336 21.80 27.05 -8.27
CA ARG A 336 20.46 27.12 -8.87
C ARG A 336 20.50 26.88 -10.38
N ASP A 337 21.67 26.95 -11.00
CA ASP A 337 21.84 26.85 -12.44
C ASP A 337 22.45 25.50 -12.84
N PHE A 338 21.60 24.47 -12.85
CA PHE A 338 21.99 23.12 -13.24
C PHE A 338 20.91 22.46 -14.10
N HIS A 339 21.34 21.54 -14.96
CA HIS A 339 20.48 20.70 -15.76
C HIS A 339 20.33 19.30 -15.15
N VAL A 340 19.12 18.74 -15.28
CA VAL A 340 18.83 17.37 -14.84
C VAL A 340 18.75 16.47 -16.07
N GLN A 341 19.68 15.54 -16.21
CA GLN A 341 19.63 14.53 -17.26
C GLN A 341 18.94 13.26 -16.73
N LEU A 342 17.86 12.85 -17.38
CA LEU A 342 17.15 11.60 -17.05
C LEU A 342 17.84 10.38 -17.67
N THR A 343 17.63 9.21 -17.07
CA THR A 343 18.01 7.91 -17.65
C THR A 343 17.06 7.44 -18.76
N ILE A 344 15.92 8.13 -18.92
CA ILE A 344 14.90 7.82 -19.92
C ILE A 344 15.50 7.95 -21.31
N ASN A 345 15.34 6.91 -22.13
CA ASN A 345 15.64 7.00 -23.54
C ASN A 345 14.39 7.52 -24.28
N PRO A 346 14.42 8.73 -24.88
CA PRO A 346 13.22 9.35 -25.44
C PRO A 346 12.63 8.57 -26.61
N GLN A 347 13.47 7.98 -27.46
CA GLN A 347 13.00 7.18 -28.60
C GLN A 347 12.28 5.91 -28.13
N LEU A 348 12.86 5.20 -27.16
CA LEU A 348 12.26 4.01 -26.57
C LEU A 348 10.98 4.36 -25.80
N GLN A 349 11.00 5.42 -24.99
CA GLN A 349 9.84 5.91 -24.25
C GLN A 349 8.68 6.21 -25.19
N ARG A 350 8.93 6.95 -26.27
CA ARG A 350 7.91 7.30 -27.25
C ARG A 350 7.34 6.08 -27.96
N ALA A 351 8.21 5.22 -28.48
CA ALA A 351 7.81 4.00 -29.16
C ALA A 351 6.98 3.07 -28.25
N LEU A 352 7.37 2.94 -26.98
CA LEU A 352 6.65 2.10 -26.02
C LEU A 352 5.35 2.74 -25.55
N SER A 353 5.30 4.04 -25.28
CA SER A 353 4.09 4.73 -24.82
C SER A 353 2.98 4.65 -25.86
N THR A 354 3.26 5.01 -27.11
CA THR A 354 2.30 4.92 -28.22
C THR A 354 1.82 3.48 -28.41
N LYS A 355 2.73 2.52 -28.43
CA LYS A 355 2.38 1.11 -28.69
C LYS A 355 1.64 0.49 -27.51
N PHE A 356 2.04 0.79 -26.28
CA PHE A 356 1.40 0.29 -25.06
C PHE A 356 0.00 0.88 -24.88
N HIS A 357 -0.16 2.18 -25.14
CA HIS A 357 -1.47 2.83 -25.17
C HIS A 357 -2.40 2.16 -26.18
N LYS A 358 -1.97 1.99 -27.45
CA LYS A 358 -2.75 1.30 -28.49
C LYS A 358 -3.16 -0.12 -28.07
N ILE A 359 -2.28 -0.86 -27.41
CA ILE A 359 -2.58 -2.20 -26.87
C ILE A 359 -3.66 -2.13 -25.79
N CYS A 360 -3.51 -1.20 -24.83
CA CYS A 360 -4.42 -1.03 -23.72
C CYS A 360 -5.80 -0.54 -24.17
N ASP A 361 -5.84 0.40 -25.11
CA ASP A 361 -7.07 0.88 -25.73
C ASP A 361 -7.80 -0.26 -26.48
N GLY A 362 -7.05 -1.07 -27.22
CA GLY A 362 -7.58 -2.30 -27.81
C GLY A 362 -8.16 -3.29 -26.77
N TYR A 363 -7.67 -3.30 -25.53
CA TYR A 363 -8.27 -4.08 -24.44
C TYR A 363 -9.44 -3.37 -23.76
N ARG A 364 -9.43 -2.04 -23.67
CA ARG A 364 -10.54 -1.23 -23.14
C ARG A 364 -11.83 -1.60 -23.86
N TYR A 365 -11.82 -1.62 -25.19
CA TYR A 365 -13.02 -1.96 -25.98
C TYR A 365 -13.37 -3.46 -25.92
N ARG A 366 -12.39 -4.36 -26.07
CA ARG A 366 -12.66 -5.81 -26.17
C ARG A 366 -12.97 -6.48 -24.83
N ILE A 367 -12.41 -5.96 -23.73
CA ILE A 367 -12.37 -6.66 -22.44
C ILE A 367 -13.03 -5.84 -21.34
N ASN A 368 -12.83 -4.52 -21.31
CA ASN A 368 -13.29 -3.67 -20.21
C ASN A 368 -14.58 -2.88 -20.54
N GLY A 369 -15.28 -3.25 -21.61
CA GLY A 369 -16.56 -2.64 -22.00
C GLY A 369 -16.44 -1.15 -22.30
N GLY A 370 -15.32 -0.72 -22.87
CA GLY A 370 -15.04 0.68 -23.22
C GLY A 370 -14.60 1.56 -22.04
N ASN A 371 -14.43 1.02 -20.83
CA ASN A 371 -13.92 1.79 -19.70
C ASN A 371 -12.38 1.82 -19.69
N PRO A 372 -11.76 2.98 -19.44
CA PRO A 372 -10.32 3.03 -19.17
C PRO A 372 -10.00 2.24 -17.88
N PHE A 373 -8.73 1.90 -17.71
CA PHE A 373 -8.24 1.14 -16.57
C PHE A 373 -6.77 1.47 -16.33
N LYS A 374 -6.31 1.28 -15.09
CA LYS A 374 -4.92 1.55 -14.72
C LYS A 374 -3.98 0.51 -15.34
N ALA A 375 -2.93 0.97 -16.01
CA ALA A 375 -1.87 0.11 -16.53
C ALA A 375 -0.53 0.83 -16.59
N GLY A 376 0.55 0.09 -16.38
CA GLY A 376 1.91 0.61 -16.42
C GLY A 376 2.87 -0.40 -17.05
N LEU A 377 3.88 0.13 -17.74
CA LEU A 377 5.02 -0.59 -18.28
C LEU A 377 6.30 0.14 -17.88
N THR A 378 7.18 -0.52 -17.12
CA THR A 378 8.56 -0.06 -16.88
C THR A 378 9.53 -0.93 -17.66
N VAL A 379 10.51 -0.31 -18.31
CA VAL A 379 11.69 -0.97 -18.88
C VAL A 379 12.93 -0.37 -18.22
N MET A 380 13.76 -1.23 -17.65
CA MET A 380 14.95 -0.86 -16.89
C MET A 380 16.18 -1.60 -17.43
N ASN A 381 17.33 -0.96 -17.44
CA ASN A 381 18.61 -1.63 -17.62
C ASN A 381 18.89 -2.48 -16.37
N GLY A 382 18.86 -3.80 -16.53
CA GLY A 382 18.99 -4.73 -15.40
C GLY A 382 20.39 -4.78 -14.79
N LYS A 383 21.40 -4.17 -15.42
CA LYS A 383 22.77 -4.10 -14.89
C LYS A 383 23.05 -2.82 -14.11
N THR A 384 22.54 -1.69 -14.58
CA THR A 384 22.81 -0.38 -13.97
C THR A 384 21.68 0.11 -13.08
N GLY A 385 20.45 -0.40 -13.28
CA GLY A 385 19.25 0.11 -12.63
C GLY A 385 18.63 1.33 -13.33
N ASP A 386 19.19 1.76 -14.45
CA ASP A 386 18.67 2.91 -15.20
C ASP A 386 17.26 2.64 -15.73
N ILE A 387 16.33 3.53 -15.42
CA ILE A 387 14.95 3.48 -15.91
C ILE A 387 14.95 4.06 -17.33
N LEU A 388 14.78 3.19 -18.33
CA LEU A 388 14.87 3.57 -19.74
C LEU A 388 13.53 4.03 -20.31
N ALA A 389 12.43 3.49 -19.78
CA ALA A 389 11.07 3.88 -20.16
C ALA A 389 10.04 3.55 -19.07
N THR A 390 9.02 4.40 -18.92
CA THR A 390 7.86 4.25 -18.03
C THR A 390 6.57 4.65 -18.75
N ALA A 391 6.06 3.76 -19.61
CA ALA A 391 4.77 4.00 -20.28
C ALA A 391 3.60 3.78 -19.30
N THR A 392 2.57 4.61 -19.39
CA THR A 392 1.37 4.56 -18.52
C THR A 392 0.10 4.63 -19.34
N TYR A 393 -0.99 4.10 -18.78
CA TYR A 393 -2.34 4.16 -19.33
C TYR A 393 -3.35 4.22 -18.16
N PRO A 394 -4.46 4.96 -18.26
CA PRO A 394 -4.93 5.74 -19.42
C PRO A 394 -4.18 7.07 -19.63
N TRP A 395 -4.35 7.68 -20.81
CA TRP A 395 -4.00 9.09 -21.05
C TRP A 395 -5.17 10.01 -20.67
N PRO A 396 -4.96 11.31 -20.43
CA PRO A 396 -6.02 12.23 -20.01
C PRO A 396 -7.27 12.20 -20.88
N GLU A 397 -7.11 12.11 -22.19
CA GLU A 397 -8.16 12.05 -23.21
C GLU A 397 -8.97 10.74 -23.17
N ASP A 398 -8.41 9.65 -22.62
CA ASP A 398 -9.14 8.40 -22.44
C ASP A 398 -10.11 8.45 -21.26
N ILE A 399 -9.83 9.34 -20.31
CA ILE A 399 -10.56 9.45 -19.05
C ILE A 399 -11.66 10.50 -19.25
N PRO A 400 -12.93 10.14 -19.05
CA PRO A 400 -14.00 11.14 -19.04
C PRO A 400 -13.72 12.21 -17.97
N TYR A 401 -14.04 13.47 -18.26
CA TYR A 401 -14.02 14.55 -17.27
C TYR A 401 -14.98 14.23 -16.10
N GLY A 402 -14.69 14.79 -14.91
CA GLY A 402 -15.56 14.66 -13.74
C GLY A 402 -15.58 13.28 -13.06
N THR A 403 -14.77 12.31 -13.49
CA THR A 403 -14.73 11.01 -12.79
C THR A 403 -13.99 11.12 -11.46
N ARG A 404 -14.58 10.63 -10.36
CA ARG A 404 -13.92 10.56 -9.03
C ARG A 404 -12.56 9.84 -9.01
N ASP A 405 -12.34 8.96 -9.99
CA ASP A 405 -11.09 8.22 -10.12
C ASP A 405 -10.10 8.86 -11.13
N ARG A 406 -10.44 10.03 -11.71
CA ARG A 406 -9.62 10.73 -12.73
C ARG A 406 -8.21 10.99 -12.22
N ALA A 407 -8.06 11.70 -11.11
CA ALA A 407 -6.75 11.97 -10.48
C ALA A 407 -5.94 10.67 -10.32
N ARG A 408 -6.56 9.61 -9.80
CA ARG A 408 -5.90 8.30 -9.57
C ARG A 408 -5.51 7.57 -10.85
N MET A 409 -6.24 7.78 -11.94
CA MET A 409 -5.97 7.19 -13.25
C MET A 409 -4.89 7.98 -14.00
N LEU A 410 -4.81 9.29 -13.78
CA LEU A 410 -3.83 10.18 -14.38
C LEU A 410 -2.41 9.96 -13.83
N LEU A 411 -2.28 9.61 -12.55
CA LEU A 411 -0.99 9.29 -11.96
C LEU A 411 -0.23 8.24 -12.78
N ASN A 412 1.10 8.39 -12.86
CA ASN A 412 1.95 7.37 -13.48
C ASN A 412 1.84 6.04 -12.72
N GLN A 413 1.21 5.04 -13.34
CA GLN A 413 0.91 3.77 -12.68
C GLN A 413 2.16 2.93 -12.40
N ASN A 414 3.34 3.32 -12.90
CA ASN A 414 4.61 2.69 -12.56
C ASN A 414 5.15 3.10 -11.18
N PHE A 415 4.66 4.22 -10.64
CA PHE A 415 5.09 4.82 -9.37
C PHE A 415 4.15 4.45 -8.22
N ILE A 416 2.96 3.91 -8.52
CA ILE A 416 1.97 3.49 -7.53
C ILE A 416 2.16 2.02 -7.20
N ARG A 417 1.99 1.65 -5.92
CA ARG A 417 1.99 0.24 -5.54
C ARG A 417 0.73 -0.46 -6.00
N HIS A 418 0.91 -1.62 -6.60
CA HIS A 418 -0.17 -2.52 -6.97
C HIS A 418 0.15 -3.95 -6.56
N PRO A 419 -0.85 -4.79 -6.26
CA PRO A 419 -0.59 -6.19 -5.94
C PRO A 419 0.03 -6.89 -7.15
N ILE A 420 1.01 -7.76 -6.94
CA ILE A 420 1.78 -8.40 -8.03
C ILE A 420 1.46 -9.88 -8.24
N GLY A 421 0.77 -10.51 -7.28
CA GLY A 421 0.48 -11.93 -7.30
C GLY A 421 1.76 -12.76 -7.41
N SER A 422 1.69 -13.84 -8.19
CA SER A 422 2.78 -14.83 -8.30
C SER A 422 4.12 -14.33 -8.87
N ILE A 423 4.29 -13.05 -9.20
CA ILE A 423 5.61 -12.46 -9.49
C ILE A 423 6.48 -12.44 -8.22
N ILE A 424 5.90 -12.45 -7.01
CA ILE A 424 6.68 -12.48 -5.76
C ILE A 424 7.44 -13.80 -5.54
N LYS A 425 6.99 -14.90 -6.18
CA LYS A 425 7.49 -16.26 -5.88
C LYS A 425 8.99 -16.46 -6.12
N PRO A 426 9.59 -16.02 -7.24
CA PRO A 426 11.02 -16.12 -7.45
C PRO A 426 11.81 -15.39 -6.36
N ILE A 427 11.32 -14.24 -5.89
CA ILE A 427 11.94 -13.47 -4.81
C ILE A 427 11.90 -14.27 -3.50
N ILE A 428 10.72 -14.77 -3.10
CA ILE A 428 10.55 -15.57 -1.88
C ILE A 428 11.33 -16.89 -1.95
N PHE A 429 11.29 -17.59 -3.09
CA PHE A 429 12.04 -18.82 -3.28
C PHE A 429 13.53 -18.58 -3.10
N SER A 430 14.05 -17.51 -3.70
CA SER A 430 15.46 -17.16 -3.62
C SER A 430 15.87 -16.76 -2.21
N ALA A 431 15.08 -15.93 -1.51
CA ALA A 431 15.36 -15.56 -0.12
C ALA A 431 15.40 -16.77 0.81
N ILE A 432 14.38 -17.64 0.73
CA ILE A 432 14.28 -18.85 1.55
C ILE A 432 15.45 -19.79 1.25
N THR A 433 15.70 -20.10 -0.03
CA THR A 433 16.73 -21.10 -0.38
C THR A 433 18.15 -20.55 -0.36
N HIS A 434 18.34 -19.23 -0.37
CA HIS A 434 19.63 -18.64 -0.01
C HIS A 434 19.95 -18.88 1.46
N THR A 435 18.95 -18.71 2.33
CA THR A 435 19.07 -18.90 3.80
C THR A 435 19.12 -20.38 4.16
N HIS A 436 18.33 -21.22 3.48
CA HIS A 436 18.24 -22.67 3.70
C HIS A 436 18.47 -23.43 2.37
N PRO A 437 19.73 -23.59 1.91
CA PRO A 437 20.05 -24.17 0.61
C PRO A 437 19.47 -25.58 0.37
N TYR A 438 19.33 -26.39 1.41
CA TYR A 438 18.76 -27.74 1.30
C TYR A 438 17.29 -27.72 0.86
N LEU A 439 16.52 -26.66 1.15
CA LEU A 439 15.13 -26.53 0.70
C LEU A 439 14.99 -26.36 -0.81
N ALA A 440 16.07 -26.01 -1.53
CA ALA A 440 16.06 -26.00 -3.00
C ALA A 440 15.89 -27.40 -3.62
N SER A 441 16.03 -28.46 -2.83
CA SER A 441 15.78 -29.85 -3.22
C SER A 441 14.32 -30.30 -2.97
N LEU A 442 13.48 -29.44 -2.38
CA LEU A 442 12.09 -29.73 -2.08
C LEU A 442 11.35 -30.22 -3.33
N LYS A 443 10.69 -31.36 -3.21
CA LYS A 443 9.82 -31.98 -4.22
C LYS A 443 8.49 -32.37 -3.59
N LEU A 444 7.41 -31.95 -4.23
CA LEU A 444 6.05 -32.38 -3.88
C LEU A 444 5.60 -33.50 -4.81
N ARG A 445 4.84 -34.47 -4.31
CA ARG A 445 4.09 -35.40 -5.15
C ARG A 445 3.06 -34.63 -5.98
N GLY A 446 2.75 -35.08 -7.19
CA GLY A 446 1.70 -34.46 -8.00
C GLY A 446 0.35 -34.41 -7.28
N TYR A 447 -0.41 -33.33 -7.49
CA TYR A 447 -1.70 -33.06 -6.83
C TYR A 447 -2.72 -32.45 -7.80
N GLY A 448 -4.00 -32.70 -7.54
CA GLY A 448 -5.12 -32.11 -8.29
C GLY A 448 -5.33 -30.62 -7.99
N SER A 449 -6.16 -29.96 -8.79
CA SER A 449 -6.58 -28.59 -8.49
C SER A 449 -7.58 -28.59 -7.32
N ASN A 450 -7.51 -27.59 -6.47
CA ASN A 450 -8.47 -27.38 -5.39
C ASN A 450 -8.66 -25.87 -5.18
N LYS A 451 -9.91 -25.40 -5.21
CA LYS A 451 -10.25 -23.98 -5.05
C LYS A 451 -10.11 -23.50 -3.60
N LYS A 452 -10.13 -24.41 -2.63
CA LYS A 452 -10.05 -24.18 -1.19
C LYS A 452 -9.20 -25.29 -0.55
N HIS A 453 -7.89 -25.29 -0.81
CA HIS A 453 -6.98 -26.17 -0.10
C HIS A 453 -6.79 -25.64 1.32
N GLU A 454 -7.12 -26.45 2.31
CA GLU A 454 -7.12 -26.05 3.72
C GLU A 454 -5.97 -26.67 4.50
N ASP A 455 -5.17 -27.56 3.92
CA ASP A 455 -4.11 -28.28 4.63
C ASP A 455 -2.73 -27.82 4.14
N ILE A 456 -1.86 -27.41 5.07
CA ILE A 456 -0.47 -27.00 4.83
C ILE A 456 0.37 -27.72 5.87
N LEU A 457 1.16 -28.75 5.50
CA LEU A 457 1.98 -29.51 6.46
C LEU A 457 1.21 -29.95 7.73
N TYR A 458 -0.03 -30.47 7.60
CA TYR A 458 -0.94 -30.86 8.70
C TYR A 458 -1.56 -29.69 9.47
N CYS A 459 -1.25 -28.46 9.09
CA CYS A 459 -1.90 -27.28 9.58
C CYS A 459 -3.16 -26.94 8.78
N LYS A 460 -4.30 -26.85 9.46
CA LYS A 460 -5.56 -26.42 8.86
C LYS A 460 -5.67 -24.89 8.78
N VAL A 461 -5.92 -24.36 7.58
CA VAL A 461 -6.14 -22.95 7.29
C VAL A 461 -7.53 -22.66 6.73
N LYS A 462 -8.35 -21.92 7.48
CA LYS A 462 -9.67 -21.44 7.05
C LYS A 462 -9.67 -19.91 6.87
N PRO A 463 -10.19 -19.39 5.74
CA PRO A 463 -10.57 -20.12 4.53
C PRO A 463 -9.33 -20.67 3.80
N GLY A 464 -9.47 -21.80 3.11
CA GLY A 464 -8.38 -22.35 2.30
C GLY A 464 -7.85 -21.42 1.19
N TYR A 465 -6.85 -21.87 0.45
CA TYR A 465 -6.26 -21.14 -0.68
C TYR A 465 -6.36 -21.94 -1.98
N GLN A 466 -6.27 -21.24 -3.12
CA GLN A 466 -6.38 -21.90 -4.41
C GLN A 466 -5.06 -22.61 -4.77
N ILE A 467 -5.14 -23.90 -5.10
CA ILE A 467 -4.06 -24.67 -5.72
C ILE A 467 -4.45 -25.07 -7.15
N HIS A 468 -3.50 -24.93 -8.06
CA HIS A 468 -3.63 -25.40 -9.44
C HIS A 468 -3.13 -26.84 -9.51
N GLY A 469 -3.80 -27.69 -10.29
CA GLY A 469 -3.39 -29.09 -10.45
C GLY A 469 -2.03 -29.17 -11.11
N MET A 470 -1.15 -30.01 -10.56
CA MET A 470 0.21 -30.22 -11.00
C MET A 470 0.47 -31.73 -11.05
N GLY A 471 0.63 -32.27 -12.25
CA GLY A 471 0.80 -33.70 -12.51
C GLY A 471 -0.41 -34.33 -13.19
N PHE A 472 -0.15 -35.38 -13.98
CA PHE A 472 -1.20 -36.14 -14.67
C PHE A 472 -1.97 -36.98 -13.64
N ALA A 473 -3.11 -36.45 -13.17
CA ALA A 473 -4.11 -37.21 -12.42
C ALA A 473 -4.95 -38.13 -13.33
N GLY A 474 -4.38 -38.59 -14.46
CA GLY A 474 -5.01 -39.56 -15.34
C GLY A 474 -4.73 -40.98 -14.81
N LYS A 475 -5.76 -41.83 -14.76
CA LYS A 475 -5.67 -43.22 -14.26
C LYS A 475 -4.56 -44.05 -14.92
N LYS A 476 -4.12 -43.71 -16.14
CA LYS A 476 -3.09 -44.43 -16.91
C LYS A 476 -1.63 -43.97 -16.71
N SER A 477 -1.36 -42.85 -16.02
CA SER A 477 0.03 -42.32 -15.86
C SER A 477 0.66 -42.55 -14.49
N LYS A 478 0.11 -43.46 -13.67
CA LYS A 478 0.62 -43.76 -12.31
C LYS A 478 2.11 -44.11 -12.25
N ARG A 479 2.72 -44.56 -13.34
CA ARG A 479 4.14 -44.95 -13.41
C ARG A 479 5.12 -43.80 -13.73
N ARG A 480 4.66 -42.59 -14.09
CA ARG A 480 5.53 -41.45 -14.49
C ARG A 480 5.12 -40.10 -13.91
N SER A 481 4.44 -40.05 -12.75
CA SER A 481 4.12 -38.76 -12.12
C SER A 481 5.39 -38.14 -11.51
N GLY A 482 6.18 -37.45 -12.33
CA GLY A 482 7.26 -36.59 -11.85
C GLY A 482 6.70 -35.60 -10.83
N GLY A 483 7.32 -35.56 -9.65
CA GLY A 483 6.95 -34.60 -8.61
C GLY A 483 7.14 -33.16 -9.07
N VAL A 484 6.50 -32.22 -8.37
CA VAL A 484 6.71 -30.78 -8.53
C VAL A 484 7.97 -30.40 -7.76
N ASP A 485 9.05 -30.16 -8.48
CA ASP A 485 10.29 -29.61 -7.92
C ASP A 485 10.34 -28.08 -7.99
N PHE A 486 11.43 -27.47 -7.51
CA PHE A 486 11.66 -26.03 -7.50
C PHE A 486 11.50 -25.39 -8.89
N VAL A 487 12.10 -26.00 -9.91
CA VAL A 487 12.12 -25.49 -11.29
C VAL A 487 10.70 -25.52 -11.86
N MET A 488 10.00 -26.65 -11.72
CA MET A 488 8.64 -26.83 -12.20
C MET A 488 7.65 -25.94 -11.44
N ALA A 489 7.84 -25.76 -10.12
CA ALA A 489 7.02 -24.89 -9.30
C ALA A 489 7.06 -23.43 -9.78
N LEU A 490 8.25 -22.92 -10.11
CA LEU A 490 8.40 -21.58 -10.70
C LEU A 490 7.76 -21.52 -12.10
N ALA A 491 8.10 -22.46 -12.99
CA ALA A 491 7.62 -22.51 -14.37
C ALA A 491 6.09 -22.54 -14.45
N LYS A 492 5.44 -23.34 -13.61
CA LYS A 492 3.98 -23.52 -13.58
C LYS A 492 3.28 -22.66 -12.54
N SER A 493 4.02 -21.84 -11.79
CA SER A 493 3.48 -20.94 -10.78
C SER A 493 2.69 -21.66 -9.66
N SER A 494 3.25 -22.73 -9.10
CA SER A 494 2.58 -23.53 -8.08
C SER A 494 2.35 -22.76 -6.77
N ASN A 495 1.08 -22.53 -6.40
CA ASN A 495 0.74 -21.96 -5.09
C ASN A 495 1.04 -22.94 -3.96
N LYS A 496 0.73 -24.24 -4.14
CA LYS A 496 0.99 -25.25 -3.11
C LYS A 496 2.48 -25.29 -2.76
N TYR A 497 3.34 -25.48 -3.74
CA TYR A 497 4.80 -25.48 -3.53
C TYR A 497 5.30 -24.21 -2.83
N THR A 498 4.80 -23.04 -3.23
CA THR A 498 5.20 -21.77 -2.61
C THR A 498 4.85 -21.76 -1.12
N VAL A 499 3.62 -22.15 -0.78
CA VAL A 499 3.15 -22.15 0.60
C VAL A 499 3.87 -23.22 1.43
N GLU A 500 4.07 -24.42 0.89
CA GLU A 500 4.83 -25.49 1.57
C GLU A 500 6.29 -25.08 1.80
N LEU A 501 6.96 -24.47 0.80
CA LEU A 501 8.32 -23.96 0.93
C LEU A 501 8.42 -22.86 2.00
N ALA A 502 7.52 -21.89 1.96
CA ALA A 502 7.47 -20.80 2.94
C ALA A 502 7.21 -21.32 4.36
N THR A 503 6.29 -22.28 4.51
CA THR A 503 5.97 -22.86 5.81
C THR A 503 7.10 -23.73 6.35
N LEU A 504 7.78 -24.51 5.50
CA LEU A 504 9.00 -25.23 5.90
C LEU A 504 10.12 -24.28 6.34
N ALA A 505 10.21 -23.08 5.76
CA ALA A 505 11.17 -22.08 6.19
C ALA A 505 10.86 -21.53 7.59
N LEU A 506 9.58 -21.45 7.99
CA LEU A 506 9.21 -21.13 9.37
C LEU A 506 9.73 -22.19 10.35
N ALA A 507 9.68 -23.46 9.97
CA ALA A 507 10.12 -24.57 10.81
C ALA A 507 11.64 -24.83 10.81
N ALA A 508 12.35 -24.33 9.81
CA ALA A 508 13.81 -24.41 9.80
C ALA A 508 14.41 -23.56 10.93
N GLY A 509 13.82 -22.39 11.23
CA GLY A 509 14.45 -21.41 12.11
C GLY A 509 15.86 -21.07 11.61
N ASP A 510 16.83 -20.95 12.51
CA ASP A 510 18.25 -20.77 12.15
C ASP A 510 18.99 -22.08 11.84
N ASN A 511 18.35 -23.24 12.03
CA ASN A 511 18.99 -24.56 11.93
C ASN A 511 18.41 -25.42 10.78
N ALA A 512 18.93 -26.64 10.58
CA ALA A 512 18.23 -27.64 9.78
C ALA A 512 16.87 -27.98 10.43
N ILE A 513 15.86 -28.38 9.65
CA ILE A 513 14.52 -28.76 10.18
C ILE A 513 14.72 -29.80 11.29
N LYS A 514 14.57 -29.38 12.55
CA LYS A 514 14.55 -30.28 13.69
C LYS A 514 13.19 -30.96 13.69
N GLY A 515 13.20 -32.29 13.77
CA GLY A 515 11.97 -33.05 13.99
C GLY A 515 11.52 -32.89 15.45
N SER A 516 10.21 -32.87 15.70
CA SER A 516 9.71 -33.16 17.05
C SER A 516 9.66 -34.67 17.26
N ASP A 517 10.33 -35.18 18.29
CA ASP A 517 10.43 -36.63 18.57
C ASP A 517 9.07 -37.30 18.90
N ASN A 518 8.00 -36.52 19.03
CA ASN A 518 6.71 -36.98 19.56
C ASN A 518 5.56 -37.08 18.52
N ILE A 519 5.80 -36.86 17.22
CA ILE A 519 4.75 -36.98 16.20
C ILE A 519 5.23 -37.87 15.04
N ASN A 520 4.93 -39.17 15.15
CA ASN A 520 5.05 -40.10 14.04
C ASN A 520 4.13 -39.64 12.89
N TRP A 521 4.72 -39.16 11.80
CA TRP A 521 4.01 -38.76 10.58
C TRP A 521 3.40 -40.00 9.92
N ARG A 522 2.17 -40.37 10.28
CA ARG A 522 1.50 -41.63 9.85
C ARG A 522 1.04 -41.67 8.37
N GLY A 523 1.65 -40.91 7.48
CA GLY A 523 1.34 -40.90 6.04
C GLY A 523 2.59 -40.97 5.17
N ARG A 524 2.51 -41.62 3.99
CA ARG A 524 3.56 -41.46 2.96
C ARG A 524 3.67 -39.97 2.64
N SER A 525 4.74 -39.32 3.08
CA SER A 525 4.90 -37.87 2.92
C SER A 525 4.80 -37.52 1.43
N SER A 526 3.86 -36.64 1.07
CA SER A 526 3.80 -36.08 -0.29
C SER A 526 4.93 -35.09 -0.56
N ILE A 527 5.93 -35.05 0.31
CA ILE A 527 7.01 -34.07 0.39
C ILE A 527 8.31 -34.84 0.57
N SER A 528 9.32 -34.48 -0.21
CA SER A 528 10.68 -34.98 -0.08
C SER A 528 11.69 -33.85 -0.21
N ILE A 529 12.77 -33.95 0.55
CA ILE A 529 13.91 -33.02 0.58
C ILE A 529 15.16 -33.89 0.45
N ASN A 530 16.06 -33.53 -0.47
CA ASN A 530 17.27 -34.31 -0.81
C ASN A 530 16.96 -35.78 -1.19
N GLY A 531 15.77 -36.04 -1.74
CA GLY A 531 15.31 -37.39 -2.08
C GLY A 531 14.73 -38.19 -0.90
N GLY A 532 14.96 -37.77 0.34
CA GLY A 532 14.34 -38.35 1.53
C GLY A 532 12.93 -37.81 1.76
N GLY A 533 11.96 -38.67 2.06
CA GLY A 533 10.64 -38.25 2.53
C GLY A 533 10.74 -37.50 3.86
N LEU A 534 9.91 -36.48 4.06
CA LEU A 534 9.80 -35.80 5.35
C LEU A 534 9.23 -36.77 6.39
N LYS A 535 10.08 -37.26 7.31
CA LYS A 535 9.71 -38.30 8.30
C LYS A 535 9.03 -37.75 9.54
N VAL A 536 9.27 -36.48 9.88
CA VAL A 536 8.83 -35.86 11.14
C VAL A 536 8.05 -34.58 10.85
N THR A 537 7.08 -34.28 11.71
CA THR A 537 6.33 -33.02 11.65
C THR A 537 7.25 -31.84 11.93
N PRO A 538 7.33 -30.85 11.03
CA PRO A 538 8.10 -29.64 11.28
C PRO A 538 7.58 -28.91 12.52
N ASP A 539 8.49 -28.40 13.34
CA ASP A 539 8.14 -27.59 14.51
C ASP A 539 7.88 -26.14 14.10
N PHE A 540 6.71 -25.59 14.43
CA PHE A 540 6.33 -24.21 14.15
C PHE A 540 6.27 -23.33 15.40
N SER A 541 6.64 -23.86 16.57
CA SER A 541 6.45 -23.22 17.89
C SER A 541 7.11 -21.85 18.04
N SER A 542 8.20 -21.59 17.29
CA SER A 542 8.87 -20.30 17.26
C SER A 542 8.00 -19.17 16.71
N TYR A 543 7.10 -19.45 15.77
CA TYR A 543 6.34 -18.43 15.04
C TYR A 543 4.82 -18.60 15.12
N MET A 544 4.36 -19.74 15.65
CA MET A 544 2.95 -20.06 15.79
C MET A 544 2.64 -20.46 17.22
N GLU A 545 1.52 -19.94 17.73
CA GLU A 545 0.94 -20.46 18.96
C GLU A 545 0.34 -21.84 18.66
N LEU A 546 1.01 -22.88 19.15
CA LEU A 546 0.53 -24.24 19.06
C LEU A 546 -0.31 -24.55 20.32
N PRO A 547 -1.55 -25.07 20.18
CA PRO A 547 -2.31 -25.50 21.34
C PRO A 547 -1.58 -26.65 22.05
N ASN A 548 -1.44 -26.55 23.38
CA ASN A 548 -0.79 -27.56 24.20
C ASN A 548 -1.48 -28.93 23.99
N LYS A 549 -0.73 -29.88 23.43
CA LYS A 549 -1.03 -31.33 23.36
C LYS A 549 -2.42 -31.69 22.80
N THR A 550 -2.56 -31.85 21.49
CA THR A 550 -3.68 -32.65 20.95
C THR A 550 -3.29 -33.50 19.73
N LYS A 551 -3.87 -34.70 19.65
CA LYS A 551 -3.78 -35.64 18.50
C LYS A 551 -4.56 -35.13 17.26
N THR A 552 -5.06 -33.90 17.28
CA THR A 552 -5.86 -33.28 16.22
C THR A 552 -5.00 -32.36 15.33
N PRO A 553 -5.36 -32.19 14.04
CA PRO A 553 -4.65 -31.26 13.17
C PRO A 553 -4.65 -29.85 13.76
N ILE A 554 -3.45 -29.26 13.83
CA ILE A 554 -3.19 -27.93 14.39
C ILE A 554 -3.92 -26.89 13.54
N GLU A 555 -4.73 -26.02 14.16
CA GLU A 555 -5.26 -24.85 13.48
C GLU A 555 -4.26 -23.69 13.61
N CYS A 556 -3.47 -23.40 12.57
CA CYS A 556 -2.57 -22.24 12.60
C CYS A 556 -3.36 -20.97 12.35
N ARG A 557 -3.69 -20.28 13.45
CA ARG A 557 -4.41 -19.02 13.40
C ARG A 557 -3.46 -17.84 13.61
N GLN A 558 -2.69 -17.85 14.69
CA GLN A 558 -1.91 -16.69 15.13
C GLN A 558 -0.43 -16.84 14.80
N LEU A 559 0.16 -15.74 14.37
CA LEU A 559 1.60 -15.58 14.15
C LEU A 559 2.19 -14.63 15.19
N LYS A 560 3.41 -14.97 15.64
CA LYS A 560 4.24 -14.13 16.50
C LYS A 560 5.64 -13.98 15.91
N ASP A 561 6.32 -12.91 16.29
CA ASP A 561 7.75 -12.68 16.04
C ASP A 561 8.16 -12.79 14.56
N MET A 562 7.27 -12.39 13.65
CA MET A 562 7.46 -12.51 12.21
C MET A 562 8.56 -11.59 11.66
N GLU A 563 8.92 -10.56 12.41
CA GLU A 563 10.09 -9.69 12.20
C GLU A 563 11.43 -10.41 12.37
N ASN A 564 11.46 -11.56 13.05
CA ASN A 564 12.68 -12.33 13.33
C ASN A 564 12.91 -13.47 12.34
N LEU A 565 12.11 -13.55 11.27
CA LEU A 565 12.27 -14.61 10.27
C LEU A 565 13.66 -14.59 9.64
N ALA A 566 14.35 -15.74 9.71
CA ALA A 566 15.74 -15.90 9.26
C ALA A 566 15.99 -15.39 7.83
N TYR A 567 15.04 -15.62 6.91
CA TYR A 567 15.21 -15.24 5.50
C TYR A 567 14.90 -13.76 5.18
N LEU A 568 14.50 -12.93 6.16
CA LEU A 568 14.18 -11.52 5.90
C LEU A 568 15.40 -10.70 5.47
N LYS A 569 16.57 -10.93 6.08
CA LYS A 569 17.81 -10.25 5.66
C LYS A 569 18.13 -10.56 4.18
N ALA A 570 17.96 -11.82 3.77
CA ALA A 570 18.12 -12.22 2.38
C ALA A 570 17.06 -11.56 1.47
N LEU A 571 15.81 -11.46 1.93
CA LEU A 571 14.72 -10.82 1.22
C LEU A 571 14.98 -9.32 1.01
N GLU A 572 15.37 -8.58 2.06
CA GLU A 572 15.75 -7.17 1.99
C GLU A 572 16.94 -6.96 1.06
N ARG A 573 17.97 -7.83 1.14
CA ARG A 573 19.15 -7.74 0.27
C ARG A 573 18.82 -7.98 -1.21
N ILE A 574 17.97 -8.96 -1.51
CA ILE A 574 17.53 -9.27 -2.88
C ILE A 574 16.73 -8.11 -3.48
N THR A 575 15.86 -7.50 -2.67
CA THR A 575 14.84 -6.58 -3.15
C THR A 575 15.20 -5.10 -3.01
N GLY A 576 16.08 -4.77 -2.07
CA GLY A 576 16.29 -3.39 -1.61
C GLY A 576 15.10 -2.82 -0.83
N VAL A 577 14.11 -3.65 -0.49
CA VAL A 577 12.84 -3.23 0.10
C VAL A 577 12.81 -3.58 1.59
N PRO A 578 12.37 -2.67 2.47
CA PRO A 578 12.22 -2.95 3.90
C PRO A 578 11.12 -4.00 4.15
N THR A 579 11.40 -4.92 5.06
CA THR A 579 10.45 -5.92 5.54
C THR A 579 9.75 -5.49 6.83
N TYR A 580 10.37 -4.59 7.58
CA TYR A 580 9.79 -3.97 8.77
C TYR A 580 9.05 -2.67 8.43
N ALA A 581 7.85 -2.49 8.96
CA ALA A 581 7.08 -1.28 8.80
C ALA A 581 7.15 -0.37 10.03
N GLY A 582 7.33 0.93 9.78
CA GLY A 582 7.41 1.96 10.82
C GLY A 582 8.82 2.23 11.36
N ARG A 583 9.87 2.15 10.53
CA ARG A 583 11.20 2.64 10.92
C ARG A 583 11.11 4.13 11.20
N ALA A 584 11.47 4.57 12.41
CA ALA A 584 11.46 5.99 12.73
C ALA A 584 12.36 6.76 11.75
N PRO A 585 11.94 7.92 11.25
CA PRO A 585 12.84 8.79 10.51
C PRO A 585 13.98 9.24 11.42
N THR A 586 15.21 9.09 10.94
CA THR A 586 16.42 9.53 11.64
C THR A 586 16.59 11.05 11.46
N ASN A 587 17.15 11.72 12.46
CA ASN A 587 17.53 13.14 12.40
C ASN A 587 16.35 14.10 12.15
N VAL A 588 15.17 13.80 12.66
CA VAL A 588 14.03 14.73 12.59
C VAL A 588 14.16 15.75 13.71
N ARG A 589 14.29 17.02 13.36
CA ARG A 589 14.24 18.10 14.34
C ARG A 589 12.84 18.13 14.98
N GLN A 590 12.79 18.11 16.31
CA GLN A 590 11.53 18.09 17.06
C GLN A 590 10.92 19.48 17.28
N ASP A 591 11.64 20.53 16.89
CA ASP A 591 11.28 21.94 17.06
C ASP A 591 10.22 22.42 16.04
N LYS A 592 10.14 21.82 14.85
CA LYS A 592 9.13 22.15 13.83
C LYS A 592 7.81 21.39 14.05
N PRO A 593 6.67 22.08 14.26
CA PRO A 593 5.37 21.44 14.34
C PRO A 593 5.05 20.82 12.97
N ASN A 594 5.01 19.48 12.91
CA ASN A 594 4.82 18.61 11.72
C ASN A 594 6.08 17.96 11.13
N ALA A 595 7.30 18.27 11.57
CA ALA A 595 8.51 17.67 11.01
C ALA A 595 8.53 16.13 11.04
N ILE A 596 8.03 15.54 12.13
CA ILE A 596 7.87 14.08 12.25
C ILE A 596 6.85 13.55 11.22
N TYR A 597 5.75 14.26 11.00
CA TYR A 597 4.72 13.86 10.04
C TYR A 597 5.26 13.89 8.61
N ASP A 598 5.92 14.98 8.23
CA ASP A 598 6.50 15.15 6.91
C ASP A 598 7.66 14.17 6.66
N ALA A 599 8.45 13.86 7.69
CA ALA A 599 9.46 12.82 7.62
C ALA A 599 8.85 11.42 7.44
N TYR A 600 7.71 11.11 8.08
CA TYR A 600 6.97 9.87 7.83
C TYR A 600 6.36 9.84 6.42
N LEU A 601 5.85 10.97 5.92
CA LEU A 601 5.40 11.09 4.53
C LEU A 601 6.55 10.83 3.56
N ALA A 602 7.73 11.42 3.80
CA ALA A 602 8.93 11.23 3.00
C ALA A 602 9.30 9.74 2.88
N GLN A 603 9.19 8.99 3.97
CA GLN A 603 9.45 7.54 3.98
C GLN A 603 8.41 6.70 3.23
N ARG A 604 7.24 7.26 2.86
CA ARG A 604 6.26 6.57 2.01
C ARG A 604 6.71 6.46 0.57
N TYR A 605 7.79 7.15 0.20
CA TYR A 605 8.29 7.21 -1.16
C TYR A 605 9.75 6.75 -1.22
N ASP A 606 10.08 5.96 -2.22
CA ASP A 606 11.42 5.52 -2.52
C ASP A 606 12.13 6.62 -3.32
N THR A 607 12.93 7.42 -2.65
CA THR A 607 13.66 8.52 -3.29
C THR A 607 14.99 8.08 -3.93
N VAL A 608 15.34 6.79 -3.88
CA VAL A 608 16.57 6.26 -4.49
C VAL A 608 16.70 6.58 -5.99
N PRO A 609 15.62 6.55 -6.81
CA PRO A 609 15.70 6.97 -8.21
C PRO A 609 16.15 8.42 -8.42
N LEU A 610 16.00 9.27 -7.40
CA LEU A 610 16.33 10.70 -7.40
C LEU A 610 17.67 10.98 -6.70
N GLN A 611 18.48 9.97 -6.39
CA GLN A 611 19.67 10.12 -5.55
C GLN A 611 20.66 11.21 -6.02
N PRO A 612 20.99 11.38 -7.31
CA PRO A 612 21.87 12.48 -7.73
C PRO A 612 21.34 13.86 -7.34
N LEU A 613 20.03 14.06 -7.49
CA LEU A 613 19.35 15.31 -7.12
C LEU A 613 19.36 15.51 -5.60
N LEU A 614 19.11 14.44 -4.84
CA LEU A 614 19.21 14.47 -3.38
C LEU A 614 20.63 14.81 -2.91
N ASN A 615 21.65 14.20 -3.52
CA ASN A 615 23.05 14.48 -3.18
C ASN A 615 23.41 15.94 -3.43
N HIS A 616 22.90 16.53 -4.53
CA HIS A 616 23.10 17.94 -4.86
C HIS A 616 22.43 18.88 -3.86
N PHE A 617 21.18 18.62 -3.49
CA PHE A 617 20.44 19.48 -2.57
C PHE A 617 20.88 19.34 -1.12
N ILE A 618 21.21 18.13 -0.70
CA ILE A 618 21.48 17.84 0.72
C ILE A 618 22.96 18.06 1.02
N GLY A 619 23.88 17.72 0.11
CA GLY A 619 25.30 17.65 0.43
C GLY A 619 25.51 16.80 1.70
N ASN A 620 26.10 17.39 2.73
CA ASN A 620 26.27 16.79 4.07
C ASN A 620 25.23 17.28 5.11
N SER A 621 24.16 17.97 4.69
CA SER A 621 23.22 18.62 5.61
C SER A 621 22.35 17.63 6.39
N GLN A 622 21.98 18.03 7.60
CA GLN A 622 21.07 17.25 8.46
C GLN A 622 19.61 17.29 7.97
N ASN A 623 19.24 18.18 7.04
CA ASN A 623 17.88 18.41 6.54
C ASN A 623 17.44 17.41 5.44
N THR A 624 18.00 16.20 5.45
CA THR A 624 17.77 15.16 4.43
C THR A 624 16.29 14.82 4.25
N TRP A 625 15.49 14.84 5.32
CA TRP A 625 14.08 14.44 5.25
C TRP A 625 13.18 15.54 4.68
N GLU A 626 13.51 16.83 4.85
CA GLU A 626 12.73 17.96 4.31
C GLU A 626 12.78 17.96 2.79
N VAL A 627 13.99 17.87 2.22
CA VAL A 627 14.19 17.72 0.77
C VAL A 627 13.46 16.49 0.25
N LYS A 628 13.54 15.36 0.95
CA LYS A 628 12.81 14.15 0.55
C LYS A 628 11.30 14.35 0.58
N ALA A 629 10.75 15.03 1.59
CA ALA A 629 9.33 15.33 1.71
C ALA A 629 8.84 16.14 0.51
N LEU A 630 9.61 17.15 0.09
CA LEU A 630 9.32 17.99 -1.07
C LEU A 630 9.35 17.20 -2.39
N LEU A 631 10.19 16.18 -2.50
CA LEU A 631 10.31 15.33 -3.69
C LEU A 631 9.36 14.10 -3.68
N THR A 632 8.53 13.91 -2.65
CA THR A 632 7.65 12.73 -2.54
C THR A 632 6.72 12.54 -3.74
N GLY A 633 6.14 13.60 -4.26
CA GLY A 633 5.16 13.54 -5.35
C GLY A 633 5.72 12.98 -6.66
N ILE A 634 7.03 12.94 -6.83
CA ILE A 634 7.73 12.52 -8.06
C ILE A 634 8.59 11.27 -7.86
N ALA A 635 8.59 10.72 -6.65
CA ALA A 635 9.25 9.48 -6.30
C ALA A 635 8.25 8.29 -6.34
N PRO A 636 8.69 7.07 -6.68
CA PRO A 636 7.82 5.89 -6.55
C PRO A 636 7.38 5.69 -5.10
N GLU A 637 6.17 5.19 -4.87
CA GLU A 637 5.75 4.74 -3.55
C GLU A 637 6.67 3.64 -3.03
N GLN A 638 7.14 3.79 -1.79
CA GLN A 638 8.00 2.83 -1.11
C GLN A 638 7.25 1.50 -0.87
N VAL A 639 7.75 0.42 -1.46
CA VAL A 639 7.32 -0.93 -1.07
C VAL A 639 7.73 -1.19 0.38
N ASN A 640 6.81 -1.80 1.13
CA ASN A 640 7.07 -2.34 2.45
C ASN A 640 6.25 -3.62 2.63
N LEU A 641 6.90 -4.71 2.99
CA LEU A 641 6.24 -6.01 3.13
C LEU A 641 5.55 -6.18 4.50
N GLY A 642 5.91 -5.38 5.50
CA GLY A 642 5.22 -5.27 6.79
C GLY A 642 5.12 -6.61 7.54
N PHE A 643 6.23 -7.34 7.65
CA PHE A 643 6.28 -8.64 8.32
C PHE A 643 5.91 -8.55 9.81
N ASN A 644 6.27 -7.46 10.48
CA ASN A 644 5.89 -7.17 11.86
C ASN A 644 4.37 -6.98 12.08
N TYR A 645 3.59 -6.80 11.01
CA TYR A 645 2.13 -6.67 11.07
C TYR A 645 1.38 -7.96 10.75
N LEU A 646 2.09 -9.06 10.42
CA LEU A 646 1.44 -10.32 10.11
C LEU A 646 0.98 -10.99 11.41
N ARG A 647 -0.34 -11.11 11.60
CA ARG A 647 -0.92 -11.74 12.79
C ARG A 647 -1.66 -13.02 12.47
N ASN A 648 -2.15 -13.15 11.24
CA ASN A 648 -2.89 -14.32 10.79
C ASN A 648 -2.11 -15.11 9.73
N PHE A 649 -1.83 -16.39 10.00
CA PHE A 649 -1.06 -17.22 9.09
C PHE A 649 -1.67 -17.29 7.69
N ARG A 650 -2.99 -17.49 7.59
CA ARG A 650 -3.67 -17.61 6.30
C ARG A 650 -3.93 -16.27 5.64
N GLN A 651 -4.51 -15.32 6.37
CA GLN A 651 -4.97 -14.05 5.80
C GLN A 651 -3.80 -13.13 5.45
N ASP A 652 -2.71 -13.18 6.24
CA ASP A 652 -1.61 -12.25 6.11
C ASP A 652 -0.41 -12.93 5.44
N TYR A 653 0.18 -13.94 6.11
CA TYR A 653 1.44 -14.56 5.64
C TYR A 653 1.28 -15.34 4.32
N VAL A 654 0.31 -16.28 4.26
CA VAL A 654 0.03 -17.03 3.02
C VAL A 654 -0.38 -16.08 1.89
N SER A 655 -1.14 -15.02 2.18
CA SER A 655 -1.49 -14.02 1.17
C SER A 655 -0.26 -13.27 0.66
N LEU A 656 0.64 -12.85 1.56
CA LEU A 656 1.88 -12.14 1.24
C LEU A 656 2.79 -12.98 0.35
N VAL A 657 3.10 -14.22 0.73
CA VAL A 657 4.00 -15.10 -0.07
C VAL A 657 3.40 -15.51 -1.42
N LEU A 658 2.09 -15.37 -1.59
CA LEU A 658 1.41 -15.56 -2.88
C LEU A 658 1.25 -14.25 -3.69
N GLY A 659 1.67 -13.12 -3.13
CA GLY A 659 1.72 -11.81 -3.78
C GLY A 659 0.43 -11.00 -3.65
N SER A 660 -0.32 -11.22 -2.58
CA SER A 660 -1.50 -10.45 -2.16
C SER A 660 -1.24 -9.82 -0.79
N GLY A 661 -2.25 -9.20 -0.17
CA GLY A 661 -2.09 -8.45 1.08
C GLY A 661 -1.04 -7.33 0.94
N ASN A 662 -0.07 -7.31 1.86
CA ASN A 662 1.00 -6.31 1.89
C ASN A 662 2.04 -6.46 0.76
N SER A 663 1.97 -7.51 -0.07
CA SER A 663 2.85 -7.66 -1.24
C SER A 663 2.39 -6.80 -2.43
N SER A 664 2.33 -5.48 -2.23
CA SER A 664 2.03 -4.49 -3.27
C SER A 664 3.30 -3.75 -3.65
N TRP A 665 3.58 -3.67 -4.96
CA TRP A 665 4.84 -3.17 -5.50
C TRP A 665 4.63 -2.11 -6.57
N THR A 666 5.56 -1.18 -6.69
CA THR A 666 5.73 -0.36 -7.88
C THR A 666 6.40 -1.18 -8.99
N ASN A 667 6.16 -0.84 -10.25
CA ASN A 667 6.84 -1.52 -11.37
C ASN A 667 8.35 -1.31 -11.32
N ILE A 668 8.80 -0.14 -10.84
CA ILE A 668 10.22 0.23 -10.74
C ILE A 668 10.95 -0.66 -9.74
N GLN A 669 10.48 -0.74 -8.49
CA GLN A 669 11.13 -1.55 -7.45
C GLN A 669 11.03 -3.05 -7.78
N LEU A 670 9.96 -3.48 -8.45
CA LEU A 670 9.85 -4.86 -8.93
C LEU A 670 10.83 -5.18 -10.06
N ALA A 671 11.10 -4.22 -10.96
CA ALA A 671 12.12 -4.35 -12.01
C ALA A 671 13.52 -4.49 -11.40
N ALA A 672 13.83 -3.70 -10.37
CA ALA A 672 15.08 -3.81 -9.62
C ALA A 672 15.24 -5.18 -8.96
N ALA A 673 14.24 -5.62 -8.17
CA ALA A 673 14.27 -6.92 -7.51
C ALA A 673 14.42 -8.10 -8.50
N MET A 674 13.70 -8.06 -9.63
CA MET A 674 13.83 -9.09 -10.67
C MET A 674 15.21 -9.04 -11.35
N SER A 675 15.75 -7.86 -11.60
CA SER A 675 17.09 -7.72 -12.17
C SER A 675 18.14 -8.31 -11.25
N ASN A 676 18.08 -8.01 -9.95
CA ASN A 676 19.01 -8.52 -8.95
C ASN A 676 19.10 -10.05 -8.95
N LEU A 677 17.94 -10.73 -9.06
CA LEU A 677 17.89 -12.19 -9.16
C LEU A 677 18.57 -12.74 -10.42
N ILE A 678 18.42 -12.04 -11.55
CA ILE A 678 18.95 -12.50 -12.84
C ILE A 678 20.44 -12.18 -12.97
N THR A 679 20.88 -11.00 -12.57
CA THR A 679 22.26 -10.53 -12.72
C THR A 679 23.16 -10.94 -11.56
N ASP A 680 22.59 -11.24 -10.39
CA ASP A 680 23.31 -11.47 -9.12
C ASP A 680 24.15 -10.26 -8.69
N THR A 681 23.59 -9.09 -8.99
CA THR A 681 24.09 -7.79 -8.57
C THR A 681 22.98 -7.05 -7.83
N ILE A 682 23.34 -6.15 -6.93
CA ILE A 682 22.38 -5.27 -6.25
C ILE A 682 22.32 -3.99 -7.06
N VAL A 683 21.33 -3.88 -7.93
CA VAL A 683 21.04 -2.67 -8.68
C VAL A 683 20.00 -1.84 -7.93
N LYS A 684 20.22 -0.52 -7.92
CA LYS A 684 19.27 0.46 -7.40
C LYS A 684 18.62 1.16 -8.58
N PRO A 685 17.29 1.33 -8.60
CA PRO A 685 16.64 2.04 -9.69
C PRO A 685 17.14 3.47 -9.75
N ARG A 686 17.38 3.98 -10.96
CA ARG A 686 17.86 5.34 -11.23
C ARG A 686 16.96 6.00 -12.26
N LEU A 687 16.45 7.17 -11.94
CA LEU A 687 15.72 8.03 -12.88
C LEU A 687 16.58 9.20 -13.34
N ILE A 688 17.43 9.73 -12.45
CA ILE A 688 18.40 10.78 -12.78
C ILE A 688 19.72 10.11 -13.16
N ALA A 689 20.17 10.35 -14.39
CA ALA A 689 21.43 9.84 -14.91
C ALA A 689 22.59 10.64 -14.33
N THR A 690 22.56 11.96 -14.54
CA THR A 690 23.55 12.90 -14.02
C THR A 690 22.91 14.27 -13.87
N LEU A 691 23.57 15.12 -13.09
CA LEU A 691 23.33 16.55 -13.13
C LEU A 691 24.42 17.17 -14.00
N LEU A 692 24.09 18.26 -14.70
CA LEU A 692 25.05 19.05 -15.43
C LEU A 692 25.04 20.47 -14.85
N ASP A 693 26.19 21.14 -14.79
CA ASP A 693 26.23 22.56 -14.45
C ASP A 693 25.69 23.43 -15.62
N LYS A 694 25.69 24.75 -15.42
CA LYS A 694 25.34 25.74 -16.44
C LYS A 694 26.12 25.61 -17.75
N ASP A 695 27.37 25.12 -17.67
CA ASP A 695 28.27 24.91 -18.80
C ASP A 695 28.10 23.51 -19.41
N LYS A 696 27.08 22.76 -18.94
CA LYS A 696 26.70 21.40 -19.34
C LYS A 696 27.77 20.35 -19.05
N GLN A 697 28.71 20.63 -18.14
CA GLN A 697 29.66 19.65 -17.66
C GLN A 697 29.01 18.77 -16.59
N ALA A 698 29.36 17.48 -16.58
CA ALA A 698 28.77 16.54 -15.64
C ALA A 698 29.24 16.84 -14.21
N ILE A 699 28.29 17.13 -13.33
CA ILE A 699 28.56 17.24 -11.89
C ILE A 699 28.85 15.83 -11.37
N PRO A 700 30.03 15.55 -10.79
CA PRO A 700 30.42 14.20 -10.39
C PRO A 700 29.40 13.57 -9.44
N ALA A 701 28.61 12.62 -9.96
CA ALA A 701 27.74 11.81 -9.13
C ALA A 701 28.57 10.65 -8.57
N ASN A 702 28.84 10.67 -7.26
CA ASN A 702 29.46 9.54 -6.58
C ASN A 702 28.46 8.36 -6.56
N MET A 703 28.50 7.55 -7.61
CA MET A 703 27.69 6.35 -7.69
C MET A 703 28.37 5.21 -6.97
N PRO A 704 27.72 4.63 -5.95
CA PRO A 704 28.32 3.50 -5.25
C PRO A 704 28.53 2.34 -6.23
N PRO A 705 29.66 1.63 -6.15
CA PRO A 705 29.93 0.49 -7.01
C PRO A 705 28.84 -0.57 -6.86
N ILE A 706 28.44 -1.17 -7.99
CA ILE A 706 27.42 -2.22 -8.02
C ILE A 706 27.93 -3.44 -7.23
N LYS A 707 27.31 -3.70 -6.07
CA LYS A 707 27.68 -4.81 -5.19
C LYS A 707 27.12 -6.14 -5.71
N ARG A 708 27.80 -7.25 -5.43
CA ARG A 708 27.28 -8.59 -5.72
C ARG A 708 26.20 -9.00 -4.71
N LEU A 709 25.17 -9.64 -5.21
CA LEU A 709 24.14 -10.24 -4.38
C LEU A 709 24.65 -11.53 -3.69
N ASN A 710 25.58 -12.25 -4.34
CA ASN A 710 26.19 -13.49 -3.86
C ASN A 710 25.14 -14.59 -3.55
N LEU A 711 24.16 -14.77 -4.45
CA LEU A 711 23.24 -15.90 -4.33
C LEU A 711 24.01 -17.22 -4.45
N ASN A 712 23.54 -18.23 -3.70
CA ASN A 712 24.08 -19.58 -3.82
C ASN A 712 23.97 -20.05 -5.29
N SER A 713 25.09 -20.48 -5.88
CA SER A 713 25.18 -20.76 -7.32
C SER A 713 24.23 -21.88 -7.77
N LYS A 714 24.06 -22.94 -6.97
CA LYS A 714 23.15 -24.05 -7.24
C LYS A 714 21.68 -23.61 -7.18
N VAL A 715 21.35 -22.75 -6.20
CA VAL A 715 20.01 -22.15 -6.07
C VAL A 715 19.72 -21.26 -7.27
N ARG A 716 20.69 -20.42 -7.65
CA ARG A 716 20.54 -19.50 -8.78
C ARG A 716 20.37 -20.23 -10.11
N ASP A 717 21.11 -21.31 -10.37
CA ASP A 717 20.90 -22.12 -11.58
C ASP A 717 19.46 -22.67 -11.64
N LYS A 718 18.94 -23.24 -10.55
CA LYS A 718 17.54 -23.69 -10.46
C LYS A 718 16.54 -22.55 -10.67
N LEU A 719 16.80 -21.38 -10.10
CA LEU A 719 15.99 -20.18 -10.28
C LEU A 719 15.93 -19.77 -11.75
N LEU A 720 17.10 -19.60 -12.40
CA LEU A 720 17.19 -19.20 -13.80
C LEU A 720 16.48 -20.22 -14.71
N ARG A 721 16.68 -21.53 -14.48
CA ARG A 721 15.97 -22.59 -15.22
C ARG A 721 14.46 -22.53 -15.01
N GLY A 722 14.01 -22.30 -13.77
CA GLY A 722 12.60 -22.16 -13.44
C GLY A 722 11.95 -20.96 -14.16
N LEU A 723 12.64 -19.81 -14.15
CA LEU A 723 12.20 -18.57 -14.80
C LEU A 723 12.21 -18.67 -16.33
N ALA A 724 13.20 -19.34 -16.92
CA ALA A 724 13.18 -19.66 -18.36
C ALA A 724 12.06 -20.67 -18.68
N GLY A 725 11.82 -21.61 -17.77
CA GLY A 725 10.74 -22.58 -17.76
C GLY A 725 9.36 -21.96 -17.92
N VAL A 726 9.15 -20.75 -17.40
CA VAL A 726 7.87 -20.01 -17.51
C VAL A 726 7.46 -19.78 -18.96
N VAL A 727 8.41 -19.53 -19.87
CA VAL A 727 8.15 -19.41 -21.32
C VAL A 727 8.21 -20.77 -22.00
N SER A 728 9.23 -21.58 -21.70
CA SER A 728 9.51 -22.82 -22.45
C SER A 728 8.55 -23.97 -22.15
N SER A 729 7.88 -23.96 -21.00
CA SER A 729 6.92 -25.00 -20.60
C SER A 729 5.78 -24.47 -19.72
N GLY A 730 5.84 -23.20 -19.30
CA GLY A 730 5.02 -22.65 -18.22
C GLY A 730 3.91 -21.70 -18.63
N THR A 731 3.57 -20.80 -17.69
CA THR A 731 2.41 -19.90 -17.78
C THR A 731 2.54 -18.79 -18.84
N ALA A 732 3.75 -18.52 -19.35
CA ALA A 732 4.00 -17.55 -20.41
C ALA A 732 4.32 -18.20 -21.77
N GLY A 733 3.87 -19.44 -22.00
CA GLY A 733 4.13 -20.19 -23.25
C GLY A 733 3.77 -19.45 -24.54
N ARG A 734 2.82 -18.50 -24.49
CA ARG A 734 2.44 -17.65 -25.64
C ARG A 734 3.58 -16.77 -26.16
N LEU A 735 4.61 -16.50 -25.36
CA LEU A 735 5.78 -15.72 -25.79
C LEU A 735 6.77 -16.47 -26.68
N ARG A 736 6.67 -17.80 -26.79
CA ARG A 736 7.62 -18.58 -27.61
C ARG A 736 7.67 -18.11 -29.07
N ARG A 737 6.52 -17.76 -29.67
CA ARG A 737 6.47 -17.29 -31.06
C ARG A 737 7.07 -15.88 -31.20
N PRO A 738 6.63 -14.86 -30.43
CA PRO A 738 7.29 -13.55 -30.43
C PRO A 738 8.80 -13.62 -30.17
N LEU A 739 9.24 -14.46 -29.23
CA LEU A 739 10.65 -14.62 -28.91
C LEU A 739 11.46 -15.24 -30.05
N ARG A 740 10.92 -16.24 -30.76
CA ARG A 740 11.55 -16.79 -31.97
C ARG A 740 11.66 -15.76 -33.09
N THR A 741 10.68 -14.86 -33.22
CA THR A 741 10.77 -13.75 -34.18
C THR A 741 11.86 -12.76 -33.78
N LEU A 742 11.91 -12.35 -32.50
CA LEU A 742 12.98 -11.49 -32.00
C LEU A 742 14.36 -12.12 -32.17
N GLN A 743 14.51 -13.41 -31.86
CA GLN A 743 15.77 -14.14 -32.02
C GLN A 743 16.25 -14.16 -33.46
N ARG A 744 15.35 -14.36 -34.46
CA ARG A 744 15.70 -14.31 -35.88
C ARG A 744 16.17 -12.92 -36.31
N HIS A 745 15.57 -11.87 -35.75
CA HIS A 745 15.96 -10.49 -36.06
C HIS A 745 17.33 -10.11 -35.46
N LEU A 746 17.67 -10.64 -34.27
CA LEU A 746 18.93 -10.37 -33.59
C LEU A 746 20.05 -11.39 -33.89
N GLU A 747 19.74 -12.44 -34.66
CA GLU A 747 20.72 -13.43 -35.07
C GLU A 747 21.81 -12.88 -35.99
N PRO A 748 21.48 -12.06 -37.02
CA PRO A 748 22.50 -11.40 -37.87
C PRO A 748 23.43 -10.46 -37.09
N THR A 749 22.98 -9.91 -35.96
CA THR A 749 23.83 -9.04 -35.11
C THR A 749 24.71 -9.82 -34.14
N GLY A 750 24.72 -11.16 -34.24
CA GLY A 750 25.59 -12.03 -33.44
C GLY A 750 25.12 -12.26 -32.01
N TYR A 751 23.86 -11.93 -31.66
CA TYR A 751 23.31 -12.13 -30.33
C TYR A 751 22.42 -13.38 -30.21
N ARG A 752 22.43 -13.99 -29.02
CA ARG A 752 21.43 -14.96 -28.57
C ARG A 752 20.64 -14.39 -27.41
N VAL A 753 19.32 -14.54 -27.48
CA VAL A 753 18.36 -13.96 -26.55
C VAL A 753 17.81 -15.02 -25.62
N PHE A 754 17.89 -14.75 -24.33
CA PHE A 754 17.24 -15.52 -23.28
C PHE A 754 16.17 -14.68 -22.60
N VAL A 755 15.08 -15.32 -22.19
CA VAL A 755 14.00 -14.65 -21.45
C VAL A 755 13.78 -15.39 -20.14
N PHE A 756 13.99 -14.67 -19.05
CA PHE A 756 13.63 -15.11 -17.70
C PHE A 756 12.37 -14.38 -17.30
N SER A 757 11.34 -15.08 -16.84
CA SER A 757 10.07 -14.40 -16.61
C SER A 757 9.23 -15.01 -15.51
N LYS A 758 8.24 -14.24 -15.06
CA LYS A 758 7.21 -14.71 -14.15
C LYS A 758 5.88 -14.00 -14.39
N THR A 759 4.79 -14.79 -14.41
CA THR A 759 3.42 -14.27 -14.47
C THR A 759 2.84 -14.05 -13.06
N GLY A 760 1.99 -13.03 -12.92
CA GLY A 760 1.23 -12.70 -11.72
C GLY A 760 -0.25 -12.50 -12.03
N THR A 761 -1.13 -13.02 -11.18
CA THR A 761 -2.58 -12.80 -11.27
C THR A 761 -3.12 -12.35 -9.93
N PRO A 762 -2.75 -11.12 -9.50
CA PRO A 762 -3.19 -10.55 -8.24
C PRO A 762 -4.72 -10.47 -8.16
N SER A 763 -5.25 -10.66 -6.95
CA SER A 763 -6.65 -10.33 -6.67
C SER A 763 -6.75 -8.85 -6.38
N VAL A 764 -7.62 -8.15 -7.12
CA VAL A 764 -7.89 -6.73 -6.97
C VAL A 764 -9.37 -6.52 -6.66
N GLU A 765 -9.69 -5.56 -5.81
CA GLU A 765 -11.08 -5.20 -5.57
C GLU A 765 -11.52 -4.15 -6.57
N ARG A 766 -12.56 -4.47 -7.36
CA ARG A 766 -13.12 -3.52 -8.32
C ARG A 766 -14.49 -3.06 -7.93
N ARG A 767 -14.70 -1.77 -8.18
CA ARG A 767 -16.02 -1.17 -8.17
C ARG A 767 -16.70 -1.53 -9.48
N ILE A 768 -17.58 -2.53 -9.43
CA ILE A 768 -18.42 -2.89 -10.56
C ILE A 768 -19.78 -2.22 -10.35
N PRO A 769 -20.23 -1.33 -11.26
CA PRO A 769 -21.57 -0.74 -11.18
C PRO A 769 -22.64 -1.82 -11.00
N ARG A 770 -23.72 -1.50 -10.27
CA ARG A 770 -24.86 -2.42 -10.15
C ARG A 770 -25.42 -2.70 -11.56
N ALA A 771 -26.20 -3.76 -11.71
CA ALA A 771 -26.79 -4.12 -13.01
C ALA A 771 -27.48 -2.92 -13.69
N MET A 772 -28.21 -2.11 -12.91
CA MET A 772 -28.83 -0.86 -13.38
C MET A 772 -27.81 0.15 -13.90
N GLY A 773 -26.75 0.44 -13.11
CA GLY A 773 -25.70 1.36 -13.54
C GLY A 773 -24.96 0.87 -14.80
N LYS A 774 -24.73 -0.43 -14.95
CA LYS A 774 -24.16 -0.99 -16.18
C LYS A 774 -25.06 -0.75 -17.39
N ILE A 775 -26.36 -1.05 -17.24
CA ILE A 775 -27.34 -0.83 -18.30
C ILE A 775 -27.39 0.65 -18.67
N LEU A 776 -27.44 1.54 -17.69
CA LEU A 776 -27.48 2.98 -17.95
C LEU A 776 -26.19 3.48 -18.64
N ILE A 777 -25.01 2.98 -18.26
CA ILE A 777 -23.75 3.26 -18.97
C ILE A 777 -23.82 2.81 -20.43
N THR A 778 -24.33 1.60 -20.69
CA THR A 778 -24.46 1.09 -22.07
C THR A 778 -25.49 1.88 -22.87
N LEU A 779 -26.63 2.22 -22.28
CA LEU A 779 -27.65 3.06 -22.91
C LEU A 779 -27.10 4.45 -23.24
N HIS A 780 -26.43 5.09 -22.28
CA HIS A 780 -25.77 6.37 -22.45
C HIS A 780 -24.77 6.38 -23.61
N ARG A 781 -23.90 5.38 -23.71
CA ARG A 781 -22.87 5.32 -24.75
C ARG A 781 -23.39 5.04 -26.14
N SER A 782 -24.48 4.30 -26.26
CA SER A 782 -24.87 3.69 -27.54
C SER A 782 -26.24 4.13 -28.06
N TYR A 783 -27.09 4.66 -27.20
CA TYR A 783 -28.50 4.88 -27.52
C TYR A 783 -29.03 6.22 -27.05
N LEU A 784 -28.56 6.78 -25.94
CA LEU A 784 -29.07 8.05 -25.40
C LEU A 784 -28.20 9.22 -25.82
N PHE A 785 -28.82 10.36 -26.06
CA PHE A 785 -28.15 11.62 -26.29
C PHE A 785 -29.07 12.78 -25.88
N TYR A 786 -28.49 13.96 -25.66
CA TYR A 786 -29.22 15.15 -25.26
C TYR A 786 -29.11 16.21 -26.34
N GLN A 787 -30.25 16.73 -26.79
CA GLN A 787 -30.30 17.72 -27.88
C GLN A 787 -31.55 18.59 -27.73
N ASN A 788 -31.40 19.90 -27.94
CA ASN A 788 -32.48 20.90 -27.87
C ASN A 788 -33.24 20.83 -26.53
N GLY A 789 -32.50 20.74 -25.42
CA GLY A 789 -33.07 20.70 -24.07
C GLY A 789 -33.81 19.39 -23.73
N LYS A 790 -33.73 18.35 -24.59
CA LYS A 790 -34.50 17.11 -24.42
C LYS A 790 -33.59 15.89 -24.50
N LEU A 791 -33.93 14.88 -23.69
CA LEU A 791 -33.33 13.56 -23.77
C LEU A 791 -33.93 12.78 -24.95
N HIS A 792 -33.07 12.18 -25.76
CA HIS A 792 -33.46 11.36 -26.91
C HIS A 792 -32.90 9.95 -26.79
N ILE A 793 -33.53 9.01 -27.49
CA ILE A 793 -33.00 7.68 -27.72
C ILE A 793 -32.97 7.39 -29.22
N LYS A 794 -31.82 6.90 -29.71
CA LYS A 794 -31.57 6.49 -31.10
C LYS A 794 -31.24 5.00 -31.11
N VAL A 795 -31.99 4.21 -31.86
CA VAL A 795 -31.84 2.75 -31.95
C VAL A 795 -31.84 2.32 -33.42
N PRO A 796 -30.88 1.48 -33.87
CA PRO A 796 -30.92 0.90 -35.22
C PRO A 796 -32.22 0.13 -35.48
N LYS A 797 -32.84 0.32 -36.66
CA LYS A 797 -34.09 -0.37 -37.05
C LYS A 797 -33.90 -1.87 -37.08
N THR A 798 -32.78 -2.32 -37.63
CA THR A 798 -32.41 -3.73 -37.71
C THR A 798 -30.95 -3.92 -37.29
N VAL A 799 -30.59 -5.16 -36.92
CA VAL A 799 -29.18 -5.52 -36.66
C VAL A 799 -28.38 -5.57 -37.97
N LYS A 800 -29.06 -5.77 -39.11
CA LYS A 800 -28.43 -5.93 -40.43
C LYS A 800 -28.10 -4.59 -41.10
N ASP A 801 -28.85 -3.54 -40.79
CA ASP A 801 -28.61 -2.19 -41.29
C ASP A 801 -28.49 -1.20 -40.12
N PRO A 802 -27.26 -0.92 -39.65
CA PRO A 802 -27.03 -0.01 -38.53
C PRO A 802 -27.21 1.47 -38.90
N ASN A 803 -27.28 1.81 -40.18
CA ASN A 803 -27.36 3.20 -40.64
C ASN A 803 -28.79 3.74 -40.57
N GLU A 804 -29.79 2.85 -40.69
CA GLU A 804 -31.18 3.22 -40.54
C GLU A 804 -31.60 3.25 -39.07
N VAL A 805 -31.83 4.46 -38.53
CA VAL A 805 -32.04 4.66 -37.09
C VAL A 805 -33.42 5.22 -36.77
N GLU A 806 -34.05 4.68 -35.73
CA GLU A 806 -35.24 5.26 -35.14
C GLU A 806 -34.85 6.15 -33.97
N THR A 807 -35.28 7.41 -34.00
CA THR A 807 -35.13 8.36 -32.88
C THR A 807 -36.49 8.61 -32.22
N ALA A 808 -36.48 8.80 -30.90
CA ALA A 808 -37.61 9.31 -30.15
C ALA A 808 -37.17 10.20 -29.00
N THR A 809 -37.97 11.22 -28.73
CA THR A 809 -37.79 12.14 -27.61
C THR A 809 -38.44 11.57 -26.34
N TYR A 810 -37.84 11.84 -25.18
CA TYR A 810 -38.38 11.48 -23.88
C TYR A 810 -39.84 11.98 -23.70
N ARG A 811 -40.64 11.23 -22.94
CA ARG A 811 -42.11 11.34 -22.77
C ARG A 811 -43.00 10.91 -23.96
N THR A 812 -42.43 10.42 -25.06
CA THR A 812 -43.22 9.82 -26.15
C THR A 812 -43.45 8.32 -25.95
N ARG A 813 -44.58 7.76 -26.42
CA ARG A 813 -44.80 6.29 -26.48
C ARG A 813 -43.70 5.60 -27.30
N LYS A 814 -43.22 6.29 -28.35
CA LYS A 814 -42.11 5.83 -29.20
C LYS A 814 -40.83 5.64 -28.41
N PHE A 815 -40.49 6.53 -27.46
CA PHE A 815 -39.30 6.42 -26.61
C PHE A 815 -39.32 5.13 -25.77
N VAL A 816 -40.46 4.80 -25.16
CA VAL A 816 -40.59 3.57 -24.35
C VAL A 816 -40.40 2.32 -25.22
N ARG A 817 -40.97 2.30 -26.43
CA ARG A 817 -40.77 1.21 -27.40
C ARG A 817 -39.31 1.09 -27.83
N LEU A 818 -38.64 2.20 -28.09
CA LEU A 818 -37.23 2.20 -28.49
C LEU A 818 -36.31 1.81 -27.33
N LEU A 819 -36.59 2.26 -26.10
CA LEU A 819 -35.88 1.82 -24.90
C LEU A 819 -35.99 0.31 -24.74
N ARG A 820 -37.15 -0.28 -25.06
CA ARG A 820 -37.33 -1.74 -25.12
C ARG A 820 -36.41 -2.40 -26.11
N LYS A 821 -36.40 -1.91 -27.35
CA LYS A 821 -35.54 -2.42 -28.42
C LYS A 821 -34.06 -2.33 -28.01
N ALA A 822 -33.62 -1.20 -27.46
CA ALA A 822 -32.25 -0.99 -26.99
C ALA A 822 -31.88 -1.97 -25.87
N LEU A 823 -32.75 -2.14 -24.86
CA LEU A 823 -32.53 -3.10 -23.77
C LEU A 823 -32.43 -4.56 -24.25
N ILE A 824 -33.19 -4.94 -25.28
CA ILE A 824 -33.10 -6.25 -25.91
C ILE A 824 -31.78 -6.40 -26.68
N GLN A 825 -31.36 -5.37 -27.42
CA GLN A 825 -30.11 -5.39 -28.19
C GLN A 825 -28.87 -5.49 -27.29
N ILE A 826 -28.88 -4.88 -26.10
CA ILE A 826 -27.80 -5.04 -25.11
C ILE A 826 -27.86 -6.38 -24.34
N GLY A 827 -28.74 -7.31 -24.74
CA GLY A 827 -28.84 -8.65 -24.19
C GLY A 827 -29.70 -8.78 -22.92
N TYR A 828 -30.49 -7.76 -22.55
CA TYR A 828 -31.31 -7.79 -21.34
C TYR A 828 -32.74 -8.29 -21.63
N ARG A 829 -32.92 -9.62 -21.57
CA ARG A 829 -34.21 -10.29 -21.87
C ARG A 829 -35.10 -10.59 -20.65
N ARG A 830 -34.56 -10.61 -19.42
CA ARG A 830 -35.30 -10.97 -18.18
C ARG A 830 -35.59 -9.72 -17.32
N ASN A 831 -36.76 -9.68 -16.67
CA ASN A 831 -37.23 -8.60 -15.77
C ASN A 831 -37.33 -7.20 -16.40
N TYR A 832 -37.70 -7.15 -17.68
CA TYR A 832 -37.73 -5.93 -18.48
C TYR A 832 -38.58 -4.81 -17.85
N SER A 833 -39.78 -5.13 -17.35
CA SER A 833 -40.72 -4.16 -16.78
C SER A 833 -40.13 -3.42 -15.57
N GLN A 834 -39.44 -4.13 -14.67
CA GLN A 834 -38.82 -3.54 -13.48
C GLN A 834 -37.64 -2.63 -13.84
N PHE A 835 -36.80 -3.05 -14.79
CA PHE A 835 -35.67 -2.24 -15.25
C PHE A 835 -36.14 -1.00 -16.02
N GLN A 836 -37.11 -1.17 -16.92
CA GLN A 836 -37.70 -0.06 -17.66
C GLN A 836 -38.30 0.97 -16.70
N ARG A 837 -39.07 0.55 -15.68
CA ARG A 837 -39.64 1.47 -14.69
C ARG A 837 -38.57 2.28 -13.96
N SER A 838 -37.49 1.60 -13.55
CA SER A 838 -36.38 2.27 -12.86
C SER A 838 -35.63 3.26 -13.75
N LEU A 839 -35.41 2.92 -15.03
CA LEU A 839 -34.78 3.81 -16.01
C LEU A 839 -35.69 5.00 -16.34
N MET A 840 -37.00 4.78 -16.48
CA MET A 840 -37.95 5.86 -16.71
C MET A 840 -38.03 6.83 -15.52
N ALA A 841 -37.90 6.33 -14.29
CA ALA A 841 -37.78 7.17 -13.10
C ALA A 841 -36.50 8.03 -13.13
N ILE A 842 -35.37 7.42 -13.50
CA ILE A 842 -34.09 8.14 -13.69
C ILE A 842 -34.23 9.24 -14.76
N PHE A 843 -34.82 8.92 -15.91
CA PHE A 843 -35.01 9.90 -16.98
C PHE A 843 -36.00 11.00 -16.61
N TYR A 844 -36.98 10.68 -15.76
CA TYR A 844 -37.93 11.65 -15.23
C TYR A 844 -37.26 12.65 -14.30
N GLU A 845 -36.48 12.16 -13.33
CA GLU A 845 -35.68 13.00 -12.42
C GLU A 845 -34.75 13.93 -13.21
N PHE A 846 -34.02 13.38 -14.19
CA PHE A 846 -33.15 14.16 -15.06
C PHE A 846 -33.88 15.26 -15.87
N ASP A 847 -35.06 14.95 -16.43
CA ASP A 847 -35.87 15.92 -17.17
C ASP A 847 -36.43 17.04 -16.28
N GLN A 848 -36.72 16.74 -15.00
CA GLN A 848 -37.16 17.74 -14.03
C GLN A 848 -36.00 18.65 -13.60
N ASP A 849 -34.85 18.07 -13.26
CA ASP A 849 -33.67 18.81 -12.82
C ASP A 849 -33.22 19.83 -13.88
N ASN A 850 -33.20 19.43 -15.16
CA ASN A 850 -32.83 20.33 -16.26
C ASN A 850 -33.85 21.46 -16.49
N LYS A 851 -35.14 21.22 -16.27
CA LYS A 851 -36.17 22.26 -16.41
C LYS A 851 -35.97 23.36 -15.37
N THR A 852 -35.72 22.97 -14.13
CA THR A 852 -35.39 23.91 -13.05
C THR A 852 -34.12 24.70 -13.32
N GLN A 853 -33.10 24.08 -13.94
CA GLN A 853 -31.88 24.80 -14.34
C GLN A 853 -32.13 25.81 -15.47
N SER A 854 -32.92 25.44 -16.48
CA SER A 854 -33.23 26.32 -17.61
C SER A 854 -34.06 27.55 -17.24
N SER A 855 -34.76 27.53 -16.10
CA SER A 855 -35.56 28.67 -15.65
C SER A 855 -34.76 29.82 -15.03
N GLY A 856 -33.44 29.69 -14.84
CA GLY A 856 -32.58 30.79 -14.33
C GLY A 856 -32.82 31.18 -12.86
N ILE A 857 -33.70 30.48 -12.14
CA ILE A 857 -34.05 30.76 -10.75
C ILE A 857 -33.16 29.88 -9.85
N GLY A 858 -31.95 30.36 -9.57
CA GLY A 858 -31.06 29.84 -8.53
C GLY A 858 -29.81 29.10 -9.04
N GLU A 859 -28.69 29.31 -8.34
CA GLU A 859 -27.47 28.50 -8.49
C GLU A 859 -27.81 27.02 -8.21
N SER A 860 -28.05 26.25 -9.27
CA SER A 860 -28.38 24.85 -9.12
C SER A 860 -27.15 24.09 -8.66
N GLY A 861 -27.19 23.57 -7.44
CA GLY A 861 -26.19 22.61 -6.97
C GLY A 861 -26.09 21.40 -7.92
N PRO A 862 -24.98 20.65 -7.88
CA PRO A 862 -24.74 19.53 -8.78
C PRO A 862 -25.89 18.51 -8.74
N SER A 863 -26.39 18.11 -9.92
CA SER A 863 -27.46 17.12 -10.07
C SER A 863 -27.15 15.86 -9.27
N SER A 864 -28.07 15.46 -8.38
CA SER A 864 -27.90 14.24 -7.57
C SER A 864 -28.29 12.96 -8.31
N GLY A 865 -28.93 13.12 -9.47
CA GLY A 865 -29.35 12.04 -10.37
C GLY A 865 -28.17 11.40 -11.10
N PRO A 866 -28.34 10.21 -11.71
CA PRO A 866 -27.28 9.50 -12.40
C PRO A 866 -26.97 10.01 -13.82
N LEU A 867 -27.76 10.94 -14.33
CA LEU A 867 -27.55 11.65 -15.59
C LEU A 867 -27.42 13.14 -15.28
N GLU A 868 -26.57 13.81 -16.03
CA GLU A 868 -26.35 15.25 -15.93
C GLU A 868 -26.14 15.83 -17.32
N VAL A 869 -26.29 17.15 -17.47
CA VAL A 869 -25.86 17.85 -18.67
C VAL A 869 -24.52 18.47 -18.36
N THR A 870 -23.49 18.09 -19.11
CA THR A 870 -22.14 18.63 -18.94
C THR A 870 -22.10 20.10 -19.39
N ALA A 871 -21.07 20.83 -18.98
CA ALA A 871 -20.92 22.25 -19.32
C ALA A 871 -20.93 22.53 -20.84
N ASP A 872 -20.53 21.55 -21.66
CA ASP A 872 -20.59 21.60 -23.13
C ASP A 872 -21.97 21.21 -23.71
N GLY A 873 -23.01 21.10 -22.88
CA GLY A 873 -24.37 20.77 -23.29
C GLY A 873 -24.61 19.31 -23.65
N ARG A 874 -23.65 18.41 -23.39
CA ARG A 874 -23.78 16.97 -23.69
C ARG A 874 -24.40 16.20 -22.53
N LEU A 875 -24.94 15.02 -22.83
CA LEU A 875 -25.40 14.09 -21.80
C LEU A 875 -24.19 13.49 -21.08
N GLY A 876 -24.07 13.73 -19.78
CA GLY A 876 -23.09 13.15 -18.87
C GLY A 876 -23.68 12.03 -18.00
N LEU A 877 -22.80 11.31 -17.30
CA LEU A 877 -23.18 10.35 -16.27
C LEU A 877 -22.57 10.78 -14.94
N ASN A 878 -23.42 11.09 -13.97
CA ASN A 878 -22.96 11.29 -12.60
C ASN A 878 -22.66 9.92 -11.96
N LEU A 879 -21.40 9.49 -12.04
CA LEU A 879 -20.92 8.19 -11.51
C LEU A 879 -21.01 8.08 -9.98
N ASP A 880 -21.41 9.15 -9.28
CA ASP A 880 -21.55 9.19 -7.84
C ASP A 880 -22.94 8.81 -7.33
N ALA A 881 -23.90 8.78 -8.25
CA ALA A 881 -25.25 8.33 -8.00
C ALA A 881 -25.27 6.89 -7.46
N SER A 882 -26.23 6.62 -6.57
CA SER A 882 -26.33 5.36 -5.82
C SER A 882 -26.42 4.10 -6.69
N ILE A 883 -26.91 4.25 -7.93
CA ILE A 883 -27.02 3.14 -8.90
C ILE A 883 -25.65 2.71 -9.44
N PHE A 884 -24.66 3.61 -9.44
CA PHE A 884 -23.27 3.32 -9.78
C PHE A 884 -22.45 2.92 -8.56
N ARG A 885 -22.95 3.17 -7.32
CA ARG A 885 -22.33 2.71 -6.07
C ARG A 885 -22.27 1.18 -6.04
N SER A 886 -21.10 0.72 -6.44
CA SER A 886 -20.76 -0.67 -6.74
C SER A 886 -20.89 -1.64 -5.56
N ARG A 887 -21.11 -2.91 -5.88
CA ARG A 887 -20.63 -3.99 -5.00
C ARG A 887 -19.14 -4.17 -5.31
N ARG A 888 -18.29 -4.16 -4.29
CA ARG A 888 -16.89 -4.57 -4.46
C ARG A 888 -16.88 -6.02 -4.90
N ARG A 889 -16.34 -6.29 -6.08
CA ARG A 889 -16.12 -7.66 -6.56
C ARG A 889 -14.63 -7.91 -6.61
N LYS A 890 -14.19 -8.99 -5.98
CA LYS A 890 -12.85 -9.52 -6.21
C LYS A 890 -12.73 -9.89 -7.68
N SER A 891 -11.84 -9.19 -8.37
CA SER A 891 -11.43 -9.44 -9.75
C SER A 891 -9.98 -9.89 -9.75
N LYS A 892 -9.50 -10.33 -10.92
CA LYS A 892 -8.10 -10.65 -11.16
C LYS A 892 -7.53 -9.57 -12.07
N ALA A 893 -6.37 -9.02 -11.71
CA ALA A 893 -5.57 -8.19 -12.61
C ALA A 893 -4.46 -9.03 -13.24
N GLY A 894 -3.85 -8.50 -14.31
CA GLY A 894 -2.77 -9.15 -15.02
C GLY A 894 -1.44 -8.46 -14.71
N ALA A 895 -0.47 -9.21 -14.21
CA ALA A 895 0.90 -8.73 -14.04
C ALA A 895 1.88 -9.67 -14.76
N TYR A 896 2.95 -9.12 -15.34
CA TYR A 896 3.99 -9.89 -15.97
C TYR A 896 5.36 -9.22 -15.80
N ALA A 897 6.33 -9.98 -15.31
CA ALA A 897 7.72 -9.57 -15.21
C ALA A 897 8.58 -10.42 -16.15
N PHE A 898 9.47 -9.79 -16.90
CA PHE A 898 10.44 -10.49 -17.75
C PHE A 898 11.76 -9.76 -17.82
N THR A 899 12.84 -10.50 -18.00
CA THR A 899 14.19 -10.00 -18.23
C THR A 899 14.72 -10.62 -19.51
N LEU A 900 15.03 -9.77 -20.48
CA LEU A 900 15.69 -10.13 -21.73
C LEU A 900 17.20 -10.04 -21.52
N VAL A 901 17.90 -11.14 -21.77
CA VAL A 901 19.36 -11.20 -21.71
C VAL A 901 19.87 -11.49 -23.11
N LYS A 902 20.56 -10.51 -23.71
CA LYS A 902 21.17 -10.63 -25.04
C LYS A 902 22.66 -10.88 -24.85
N ILE A 903 23.12 -12.06 -25.27
CA ILE A 903 24.50 -12.50 -25.10
C ILE A 903 25.14 -12.65 -26.47
N PRO A 904 26.29 -12.02 -26.73
CA PRO A 904 27.08 -12.30 -27.92
C PRO A 904 27.35 -13.81 -28.07
N ARG A 905 27.07 -14.38 -29.24
CA ARG A 905 27.23 -15.83 -29.51
C ARG A 905 28.64 -16.33 -29.18
N ARG A 906 29.66 -15.51 -29.48
CA ARG A 906 31.07 -15.77 -29.14
C ARG A 906 31.31 -16.00 -27.65
N LEU A 907 30.54 -15.35 -26.77
CA LEU A 907 30.65 -15.53 -25.31
C LEU A 907 29.89 -16.75 -24.82
N LEU A 908 28.83 -17.12 -25.52
CA LEU A 908 28.06 -18.30 -25.13
C LEU A 908 28.83 -19.59 -25.46
N GLY A 909 29.59 -19.64 -26.55
CA GLY A 909 30.32 -20.83 -26.96
C GLY A 909 29.36 -22.01 -27.23
N ARG A 910 29.67 -23.19 -26.69
CA ARG A 910 28.83 -24.40 -26.81
C ARG A 910 27.68 -24.46 -25.81
N ASP A 911 27.60 -23.53 -24.85
CA ASP A 911 26.57 -23.59 -23.81
C ASP A 911 25.17 -23.34 -24.37
N SER A 912 24.22 -24.19 -23.99
CA SER A 912 22.81 -24.01 -24.36
C SER A 912 22.07 -23.01 -23.46
N PHE A 913 22.66 -22.65 -22.31
CA PHE A 913 22.07 -21.82 -21.27
C PHE A 913 23.11 -20.89 -20.65
N PRO A 914 22.79 -19.63 -20.33
CA PRO A 914 23.78 -18.67 -19.88
C PRO A 914 24.19 -18.90 -18.44
N THR A 915 25.50 -18.88 -18.19
CA THR A 915 26.05 -18.94 -16.83
C THR A 915 25.99 -17.56 -16.17
N PRO A 916 25.99 -17.50 -14.82
CA PRO A 916 26.24 -16.30 -14.03
C PRO A 916 27.30 -15.34 -14.57
N ALA A 917 28.47 -15.86 -14.95
CA ALA A 917 29.59 -15.05 -15.43
C ALA A 917 29.24 -14.41 -16.78
N LYS A 918 28.61 -15.16 -17.69
CA LYS A 918 28.18 -14.67 -19.01
C LYS A 918 27.11 -13.59 -18.93
N ILE A 919 26.19 -13.68 -17.97
CA ILE A 919 25.19 -12.62 -17.74
C ILE A 919 25.86 -11.32 -17.28
N ARG A 920 26.91 -11.43 -16.45
CA ARG A 920 27.64 -10.27 -15.92
C ARG A 920 28.59 -9.62 -16.92
N ASP A 921 29.13 -10.38 -17.89
CA ASP A 921 30.04 -9.86 -18.91
C ASP A 921 29.54 -8.51 -19.47
N PRO A 922 30.33 -7.43 -19.46
CA PRO A 922 29.88 -6.08 -19.86
C PRO A 922 29.18 -6.03 -21.23
N ARG A 923 29.53 -6.91 -22.16
CA ARG A 923 28.94 -6.99 -23.51
C ARG A 923 27.55 -7.61 -23.54
N THR A 924 27.17 -8.33 -22.48
CA THR A 924 25.81 -8.86 -22.33
C THR A 924 24.85 -7.73 -21.97
N GLN A 925 23.78 -7.57 -22.75
CA GLN A 925 22.74 -6.58 -22.45
C GLN A 925 21.63 -7.24 -21.62
N VAL A 926 21.16 -6.55 -20.57
CA VAL A 926 20.08 -7.02 -19.70
C VAL A 926 19.01 -5.95 -19.63
N LEU A 927 17.81 -6.27 -20.11
CA LEU A 927 16.63 -5.39 -20.07
C LEU A 927 15.54 -6.06 -19.25
N THR A 928 15.09 -5.44 -18.17
CA THR A 928 14.00 -5.93 -17.33
C THR A 928 12.75 -5.11 -17.58
N GLY A 929 11.66 -5.77 -17.98
CA GLY A 929 10.35 -5.20 -18.23
C GLY A 929 9.30 -5.68 -17.23
N ILE A 930 8.53 -4.76 -16.66
CA ILE A 930 7.39 -5.06 -15.79
C ILE A 930 6.13 -4.45 -16.40
N ILE A 931 5.09 -5.27 -16.54
CA ILE A 931 3.77 -4.85 -17.02
C ILE A 931 2.73 -5.13 -15.94
N TYR A 932 1.93 -4.13 -15.61
CA TYR A 932 0.73 -4.26 -14.78
C TYR A 932 -0.48 -3.77 -15.56
N LEU A 933 -1.56 -4.56 -15.57
CA LEU A 933 -2.82 -4.25 -16.22
C LEU A 933 -3.99 -4.48 -15.23
N ASP A 934 -4.63 -3.42 -14.77
CA ASP A 934 -5.86 -3.48 -13.96
C ASP A 934 -7.10 -3.72 -14.83
N ILE A 935 -7.09 -4.79 -15.64
CA ILE A 935 -8.24 -5.35 -16.38
C ILE A 935 -8.68 -6.70 -15.81
N PRO A 936 -9.98 -7.07 -15.90
CA PRO A 936 -10.54 -8.20 -15.17
C PRO A 936 -10.20 -9.54 -15.86
N VAL A 937 -8.92 -9.77 -16.09
CA VAL A 937 -8.38 -10.87 -16.90
C VAL A 937 -7.14 -11.46 -16.27
N MET A 938 -6.78 -12.66 -16.72
CA MET A 938 -5.62 -13.39 -16.23
C MET A 938 -4.30 -12.81 -16.77
N SER A 939 -3.19 -13.22 -16.15
CA SER A 939 -1.84 -12.86 -16.58
C SER A 939 -1.53 -13.11 -18.06
N SER A 940 -2.29 -13.98 -18.74
CA SER A 940 -2.16 -14.24 -20.17
C SER A 940 -2.32 -12.99 -21.05
N VAL A 941 -3.08 -11.99 -20.59
CA VAL A 941 -3.25 -10.72 -21.32
C VAL A 941 -2.02 -9.83 -21.18
N ALA A 942 -1.42 -9.76 -19.98
CA ALA A 942 -0.13 -9.10 -19.77
C ALA A 942 1.00 -9.77 -20.56
N VAL A 943 1.02 -11.11 -20.63
CA VAL A 943 1.95 -11.88 -21.48
C VAL A 943 1.75 -11.57 -22.96
N HIS A 944 0.51 -11.43 -23.42
CA HIS A 944 0.20 -11.06 -24.80
C HIS A 944 0.65 -9.63 -25.12
N ALA A 945 0.41 -8.67 -24.23
CA ALA A 945 0.92 -7.31 -24.35
C ALA A 945 2.45 -7.30 -24.45
N ALA A 946 3.13 -8.03 -23.57
CA ALA A 946 4.59 -8.20 -23.61
C ALA A 946 5.07 -8.73 -24.96
N GLY A 947 4.36 -9.72 -25.54
CA GLY A 947 4.72 -10.29 -26.83
C GLY A 947 4.66 -9.29 -27.98
N GLN A 948 3.72 -8.34 -27.93
CA GLN A 948 3.63 -7.28 -28.93
C GLN A 948 4.72 -6.21 -28.74
N LEU A 949 5.09 -5.91 -27.50
CA LEU A 949 6.13 -4.95 -27.16
C LEU A 949 7.56 -5.50 -27.34
N LEU A 950 7.71 -6.82 -27.38
CA LEU A 950 9.00 -7.51 -27.35
C LEU A 950 9.94 -7.11 -28.49
N GLY A 951 9.43 -6.86 -29.69
CA GLY A 951 10.24 -6.38 -30.81
C GLY A 951 10.83 -4.99 -30.56
N THR A 952 10.03 -4.08 -30.00
CA THR A 952 10.45 -2.71 -29.67
C THR A 952 11.49 -2.71 -28.54
N ILE A 953 11.26 -3.49 -27.48
CA ILE A 953 12.20 -3.60 -26.34
C ILE A 953 13.47 -4.35 -26.75
N GLY A 954 13.34 -5.45 -27.50
CA GLY A 954 14.46 -6.30 -27.87
C GLY A 954 15.37 -5.68 -28.94
N GLY A 955 14.81 -4.88 -29.86
CA GLY A 955 15.57 -4.13 -30.87
C GLY A 955 16.38 -2.97 -30.29
N PHE A 956 16.04 -2.50 -29.08
CA PHE A 956 16.78 -1.43 -28.43
C PHE A 956 18.16 -1.91 -27.97
N ASN A 957 19.23 -1.41 -28.60
CA ASN A 957 20.59 -1.65 -28.14
C ASN A 957 20.88 -0.72 -26.97
N VAL A 958 21.10 -1.30 -25.80
CA VAL A 958 21.71 -0.57 -24.69
C VAL A 958 23.17 -0.40 -25.10
N SER A 959 23.53 0.78 -25.57
CA SER A 959 24.94 1.17 -25.71
C SER A 959 25.62 0.83 -24.39
N ALA A 960 26.83 0.26 -24.44
CA ALA A 960 27.66 0.31 -23.24
C ALA A 960 27.68 1.77 -22.78
N PRO A 961 27.57 2.07 -21.47
CA PRO A 961 27.74 3.44 -21.02
C PRO A 961 29.03 3.91 -21.68
N THR A 962 28.91 4.88 -22.58
CA THR A 962 30.06 5.64 -23.04
C THR A 962 30.64 6.12 -21.73
N THR A 963 31.73 5.50 -21.29
CA THR A 963 32.63 6.16 -20.37
C THR A 963 32.82 7.50 -21.05
N ALA A 964 32.22 8.56 -20.49
CA ALA A 964 32.51 9.90 -20.92
C ALA A 964 34.03 9.97 -20.87
N ALA A 965 34.66 9.94 -22.04
CA ALA A 965 36.03 10.37 -22.12
C ALA A 965 35.98 11.81 -21.63
N PRO A 966 36.85 12.18 -20.67
CA PRO A 966 36.83 13.49 -20.03
C PRO A 966 36.81 14.63 -21.05
#